data_AF-A0A7W2I609-F1
#
_entry.id   AF-A0A7W2I609-F1
#
_cell.length_a   1.000
_cell.length_b   1.000
_cell.length_c   1.000
_cell.angle_alpha   90.00
_cell.angle_beta   90.00
_cell.angle_gamma   90.00
#
_symmetry.space_group_name_H-M   'P 1'
#
loop_
_entity.id
_entity.type
_entity.pdbx_description
1 polymer ?
#
loop_
_entity_poly.entity_id
_entity_poly.type
_entity_poly.pdbx_seq_one_letter_code
_entity_poly.pdbx_strand_id
1 'polypeptide(L)'
;MKRTLTKFAALAGAGAALASCGSNSHMPDELNAPPSYLGTITSTTYDGSSDDLLTAGLGKTGLAAAAPAYADPANPTAAELRRNAIWANYRAVLDINANSGYGTLYGPNVDAKGNVTTSEGKVAGTEYLAYADDGTGNQNVTLMVQVPASFDPDHACIVTGTSSGSRGVYGAIGSAGEWGLKNNCAVAYADKGSGTGLYTFDDDSVNLQNGIRSTRTAAGKNANFSPTLSDADRTAFAKLTGRVAFKHAHSQQNPEKDWGKFTLQAVEFAFYVLNEKYGVLASDNKSHIVRLTPRNTVTIASSISNGAGSALLAAEQDTKGLIGGVAATEPQIQPKMATGYTVRQGGTPATAQGKALFDYSTFAALYQPCIAGSAGRCTALTAKDLLVAGDLPTQQADAKARLKAYGWLADSDVLQAAHAGTNILVAVTYANAYGKFSVTDKVCGFSFAPVDATGLPVAFTAAQKASSFATQNGIIGSVIYENSADGIPKVYTAGISPSNGQADQSLDGFLCLRALSTGMDPVTGGVLDVGLQAQSARVRAGMAEVAATGNLHGKPAIIVQGRSDTLIPVNHASRAYLGLNAAVEGATSKLRYIEVTHANHFDSFTNALPASIVPLHVYLFRALDAMYASLKSGSTSSLPPSQVVRTVTRADATTPITIANVPPIAATPAAGDVINVNGTVVDVPN
;
A
#
# COMPACT_ATOMS: atom_id res chain seq x y z
N MET A 1 69.62 21.38 -49.64
CA MET A 1 70.34 20.35 -50.43
C MET A 1 69.31 19.32 -50.91
N LYS A 2 69.00 19.33 -52.23
CA LYS A 2 68.26 18.32 -53.04
C LYS A 2 66.80 18.00 -52.62
N ARG A 3 65.76 17.91 -53.46
CA ARG A 3 65.46 18.00 -54.92
C ARG A 3 63.90 18.14 -54.97
N THR A 4 63.26 19.07 -55.69
CA THR A 4 62.75 18.98 -57.10
C THR A 4 62.07 17.62 -57.41
N LEU A 5 60.89 17.43 -58.01
CA LEU A 5 59.92 18.10 -58.92
C LEU A 5 58.56 17.36 -58.67
N THR A 6 57.35 17.80 -59.03
CA THR A 6 56.84 18.04 -60.39
C THR A 6 55.44 18.67 -60.36
N LYS A 7 55.18 19.52 -61.36
CA LYS A 7 53.96 20.27 -61.71
C LYS A 7 52.81 19.37 -62.20
N PHE A 8 51.57 19.87 -62.16
CA PHE A 8 50.68 20.17 -63.32
C PHE A 8 49.30 20.64 -62.78
N ALA A 9 48.95 21.92 -63.01
CA ALA A 9 47.90 22.40 -63.94
C ALA A 9 46.47 22.31 -63.35
N ALA A 10 45.84 23.42 -62.96
CA ALA A 10 45.25 24.51 -63.74
C ALA A 10 43.74 24.29 -63.99
N LEU A 11 42.93 25.23 -63.48
CA LEU A 11 41.64 25.77 -63.95
C LEU A 11 40.59 24.76 -64.46
N ALA A 12 39.32 24.79 -64.07
CA ALA A 12 38.48 25.80 -63.46
C ALA A 12 37.16 25.11 -63.05
N GLY A 13 36.45 25.64 -62.06
CA GLY A 13 35.13 25.14 -61.71
C GLY A 13 34.55 25.82 -60.48
N ALA A 14 34.19 27.09 -60.63
CA ALA A 14 33.28 27.75 -59.71
C ALA A 14 31.97 26.94 -59.64
N GLY A 15 31.71 26.31 -58.48
CA GLY A 15 30.55 25.45 -58.30
C GLY A 15 30.58 24.63 -57.02
N ALA A 16 30.85 25.25 -55.86
CA ALA A 16 30.78 24.55 -54.57
C ALA A 16 30.37 25.47 -53.42
N ALA A 17 29.36 26.32 -53.63
CA ALA A 17 28.72 27.11 -52.56
C ALA A 17 27.24 26.75 -52.34
N LEU A 18 26.80 25.57 -52.77
CA LEU A 18 25.44 25.03 -52.54
C LEU A 18 25.49 23.50 -52.35
N ALA A 19 26.09 23.05 -51.24
CA ALA A 19 25.97 21.66 -50.79
C ALA A 19 26.11 21.52 -49.26
N SER A 20 25.62 22.50 -48.49
CA SER A 20 25.61 22.46 -47.02
C SER A 20 24.21 22.65 -46.41
N CYS A 21 23.15 22.54 -47.20
CA CYS A 21 21.77 22.51 -46.71
C CYS A 21 21.09 21.29 -47.33
N GLY A 22 21.06 20.17 -46.61
CA GLY A 22 20.46 18.95 -47.15
C GLY A 22 20.81 17.65 -46.43
N SER A 23 21.13 17.69 -45.13
CA SER A 23 20.97 16.49 -44.30
C SER A 23 20.17 16.89 -43.07
N ASN A 24 18.85 16.95 -43.24
CA ASN A 24 17.97 16.60 -42.13
C ASN A 24 18.33 15.17 -41.77
N SER A 25 19.30 14.99 -40.88
CA SER A 25 19.41 13.77 -40.11
C SER A 25 18.13 13.69 -39.30
N HIS A 26 17.08 13.09 -39.89
CA HIS A 26 15.95 12.57 -39.15
C HIS A 26 16.56 11.61 -38.14
N MET A 27 16.70 12.09 -36.90
CA MET A 27 16.83 11.19 -35.78
C MET A 27 15.64 10.24 -35.92
N PRO A 28 15.85 8.92 -35.97
CA PRO A 28 14.75 7.98 -36.16
C PRO A 28 13.69 8.26 -35.10
N ASP A 29 12.43 8.29 -35.51
CA ASP A 29 11.31 8.53 -34.61
C ASP A 29 11.41 7.58 -33.41
N GLU A 30 11.31 8.13 -32.19
CA GLU A 30 11.29 7.30 -30.99
C GLU A 30 9.95 6.55 -30.97
N LEU A 31 10.01 5.25 -31.24
CA LEU A 31 8.84 4.39 -31.29
C LEU A 31 8.40 3.99 -29.88
N ASN A 32 7.09 4.01 -29.64
CA ASN A 32 6.47 3.52 -28.43
C ASN A 32 6.54 1.98 -28.42
N ALA A 33 7.47 1.43 -27.64
CA ALA A 33 7.63 -0.01 -27.46
C ALA A 33 7.06 -0.44 -26.11
N PRO A 34 6.37 -1.59 -26.03
CA PRO A 34 5.91 -2.11 -24.73
C PRO A 34 7.13 -2.48 -23.87
N PRO A 35 7.15 -2.09 -22.58
CA PRO A 35 8.15 -2.56 -21.65
C PRO A 35 8.26 -4.09 -21.62
N SER A 36 9.49 -4.62 -21.56
CA SER A 36 9.75 -6.07 -21.72
C SER A 36 9.18 -6.97 -20.62
N TYR A 37 8.82 -6.40 -19.47
CA TYR A 37 8.21 -7.12 -18.36
C TYR A 37 6.68 -7.22 -18.50
N LEU A 38 6.05 -6.48 -19.41
CA LEU A 38 4.61 -6.51 -19.61
C LEU A 38 4.20 -7.76 -20.38
N GLY A 39 3.28 -8.52 -19.80
CA GLY A 39 2.55 -9.56 -20.49
C GLY A 39 1.47 -9.00 -21.42
N THR A 40 0.58 -9.88 -21.88
CA THR A 40 -0.56 -9.51 -22.73
C THR A 40 -1.42 -8.42 -22.08
N ILE A 41 -1.66 -7.35 -22.84
CA ILE A 41 -2.53 -6.24 -22.43
C ILE A 41 -3.96 -6.55 -22.86
N THR A 42 -4.89 -6.48 -21.91
CA THR A 42 -6.34 -6.49 -22.19
C THR A 42 -6.90 -5.10 -21.93
N SER A 43 -7.95 -4.71 -22.66
CA SER A 43 -8.57 -3.39 -22.51
C SER A 43 -10.09 -3.44 -22.60
N THR A 44 -10.78 -2.67 -21.76
CA THR A 44 -12.24 -2.51 -21.79
C THR A 44 -12.61 -1.03 -21.73
N THR A 45 -13.52 -0.58 -22.61
CA THR A 45 -14.04 0.79 -22.61
C THR A 45 -15.42 0.82 -21.96
N TYR A 46 -15.65 1.83 -21.11
CA TYR A 46 -16.87 2.04 -20.33
C TYR A 46 -17.52 3.37 -20.71
N ASP A 47 -18.86 3.38 -20.73
CA ASP A 47 -19.68 4.49 -21.23
C ASP A 47 -19.86 5.64 -20.23
N GLY A 48 -19.56 5.42 -18.95
CA GLY A 48 -19.77 6.38 -17.87
C GLY A 48 -21.23 6.48 -17.41
N SER A 49 -22.10 5.56 -17.84
CA SER A 49 -23.52 5.53 -17.52
C SER A 49 -23.93 4.19 -16.93
N SER A 50 -23.87 3.11 -17.72
CA SER A 50 -24.19 1.75 -17.27
C SER A 50 -23.03 1.10 -16.52
N ASP A 51 -21.80 1.47 -16.89
CA ASP A 51 -20.55 1.09 -16.25
C ASP A 51 -19.53 2.23 -16.38
N ASP A 52 -18.56 2.31 -15.49
CA ASP A 52 -17.61 3.40 -15.44
C ASP A 52 -16.29 2.99 -14.77
N LEU A 53 -15.26 3.81 -14.94
CA LEU A 53 -13.92 3.55 -14.42
C LEU A 53 -13.86 3.57 -12.89
N LEU A 54 -14.60 4.49 -12.24
CA LEU A 54 -14.48 4.75 -10.81
C LEU A 54 -15.40 3.86 -9.97
N THR A 55 -16.66 3.70 -10.40
CA THR A 55 -17.70 3.08 -9.56
C THR A 55 -18.28 1.79 -10.15
N ALA A 56 -17.80 1.34 -11.31
CA ALA A 56 -18.34 0.19 -12.03
C ALA A 56 -19.86 0.25 -12.28
N GLY A 57 -20.36 1.45 -12.57
CA GLY A 57 -21.77 1.75 -12.81
C GLY A 57 -22.59 2.03 -11.56
N LEU A 58 -22.03 1.93 -10.36
CA LEU A 58 -22.76 2.06 -9.09
C LEU A 58 -23.12 3.50 -8.74
N GLY A 59 -22.26 4.46 -9.09
CA GLY A 59 -22.33 5.84 -8.62
C GLY A 59 -22.10 5.97 -7.11
N LYS A 60 -22.16 7.21 -6.63
CA LYS A 60 -22.17 7.53 -5.20
C LYS A 60 -23.22 6.70 -4.45
N THR A 61 -24.43 6.62 -4.99
CA THR A 61 -25.56 5.96 -4.33
C THR A 61 -25.37 4.44 -4.22
N GLY A 62 -24.93 3.78 -5.30
CA GLY A 62 -24.70 2.34 -5.30
C GLY A 62 -23.51 1.89 -4.46
N LEU A 63 -22.47 2.73 -4.30
CA LEU A 63 -21.38 2.46 -3.36
C LEU A 63 -21.84 2.48 -1.90
N ALA A 64 -22.80 3.35 -1.57
CA ALA A 64 -23.44 3.40 -0.24
C ALA A 64 -24.40 2.22 0.03
N ALA A 65 -24.94 1.62 -1.03
CA ALA A 65 -25.89 0.53 -0.93
C ALA A 65 -25.22 -0.82 -0.55
N ALA A 66 -26.05 -1.85 -0.42
CA ALA A 66 -25.61 -3.22 -0.24
C ALA A 66 -24.72 -3.70 -1.41
N ALA A 67 -23.89 -4.71 -1.15
CA ALA A 67 -23.04 -5.30 -2.17
C ALA A 67 -23.88 -5.78 -3.38
N PRO A 68 -23.45 -5.50 -4.63
CA PRO A 68 -24.19 -5.95 -5.81
C PRO A 68 -24.28 -7.48 -5.87
N ALA A 69 -25.49 -8.01 -6.09
CA ALA A 69 -25.68 -9.45 -6.20
C ALA A 69 -25.07 -10.00 -7.51
N TYR A 70 -24.56 -11.24 -7.45
CA TYR A 70 -24.19 -12.01 -8.63
C TYR A 70 -25.43 -12.66 -9.24
N ALA A 71 -25.52 -12.70 -10.57
CA ALA A 71 -26.57 -13.44 -11.26
C ALA A 71 -26.48 -14.95 -10.98
N ASP A 72 -25.26 -15.49 -10.96
CA ASP A 72 -24.94 -16.83 -10.45
C ASP A 72 -23.79 -16.72 -9.44
N PRO A 73 -24.06 -16.82 -8.12
CA PRO A 73 -23.02 -16.78 -7.09
C PRO A 73 -21.96 -17.88 -7.19
N ALA A 74 -22.23 -18.99 -7.87
CA ALA A 74 -21.24 -20.05 -8.09
C ALA A 74 -20.32 -19.75 -9.27
N ASN A 75 -20.76 -18.92 -10.22
CA ASN A 75 -20.04 -18.61 -11.45
C ASN A 75 -20.17 -17.11 -11.82
N PRO A 76 -19.71 -16.18 -10.97
CA PRO A 76 -19.78 -14.77 -11.27
C PRO A 76 -18.89 -14.44 -12.47
N THR A 77 -19.38 -13.57 -13.34
CA THR A 77 -18.63 -13.06 -14.49
C THR A 77 -17.48 -12.16 -14.03
N ALA A 78 -16.46 -11.98 -14.88
CA ALA A 78 -15.38 -11.02 -14.62
C ALA A 78 -15.90 -9.59 -14.38
N ALA A 79 -16.96 -9.18 -15.09
CA ALA A 79 -17.57 -7.87 -14.92
C ALA A 79 -18.24 -7.70 -13.54
N GLU A 80 -18.96 -8.72 -13.07
CA GLU A 80 -19.58 -8.69 -11.74
C GLU A 80 -18.53 -8.74 -10.62
N LEU A 81 -17.45 -9.50 -10.81
CA LEU A 81 -16.31 -9.55 -9.88
C LEU A 81 -15.59 -8.20 -9.82
N ARG A 82 -15.34 -7.55 -10.97
CA ARG A 82 -14.79 -6.18 -11.02
C ARG A 82 -15.68 -5.20 -10.26
N ARG A 83 -17.00 -5.22 -10.50
CA ARG A 83 -17.95 -4.33 -9.82
C ARG A 83 -17.94 -4.53 -8.30
N ASN A 84 -17.99 -5.78 -7.84
CA ASN A 84 -17.93 -6.08 -6.41
C ASN A 84 -16.56 -5.76 -5.80
N ALA A 85 -15.46 -5.96 -6.54
CA ALA A 85 -14.12 -5.61 -6.07
C ALA A 85 -13.99 -4.08 -5.90
N ILE A 86 -14.51 -3.29 -6.83
CA ILE A 86 -14.54 -1.82 -6.71
C ILE A 86 -15.40 -1.41 -5.51
N TRP A 87 -16.61 -1.96 -5.36
CA TRP A 87 -17.48 -1.70 -4.20
C TRP A 87 -16.77 -2.02 -2.88
N ALA A 88 -16.15 -3.20 -2.77
CA ALA A 88 -15.49 -3.64 -1.55
C ALA A 88 -14.26 -2.79 -1.21
N ASN A 89 -13.42 -2.49 -2.20
CA ASN A 89 -12.20 -1.71 -1.96
C ASN A 89 -12.50 -0.24 -1.61
N TYR A 90 -13.55 0.36 -2.18
CA TYR A 90 -14.00 1.70 -1.78
C TYR A 90 -14.34 1.74 -0.28
N ARG A 91 -15.14 0.78 0.17
CA ARG A 91 -15.62 0.69 1.56
C ARG A 91 -14.58 0.20 2.56
N ALA A 92 -13.56 -0.50 2.06
CA ALA A 92 -12.45 -0.97 2.88
C ALA A 92 -11.43 0.13 3.20
N VAL A 93 -11.51 1.28 2.51
CA VAL A 93 -10.60 2.41 2.65
C VAL A 93 -11.32 3.64 3.20
N LEU A 94 -12.54 3.91 2.72
CA LEU A 94 -13.32 5.10 3.09
C LEU A 94 -14.50 4.73 3.98
N ASP A 95 -14.83 5.62 4.90
CA ASP A 95 -16.07 5.54 5.66
C ASP A 95 -17.23 6.09 4.85
N ILE A 96 -18.00 5.22 4.23
CA ILE A 96 -19.08 5.65 3.33
C ILE A 96 -20.38 6.09 4.04
N ASN A 97 -20.36 6.24 5.37
CA ASN A 97 -21.51 6.80 6.10
C ASN A 97 -21.67 8.29 5.79
N ALA A 98 -22.90 8.74 5.51
CA ALA A 98 -23.17 10.13 5.14
C ALA A 98 -22.66 11.13 6.19
N ASN A 99 -22.88 10.83 7.48
CA ASN A 99 -22.44 11.69 8.57
C ASN A 99 -20.91 11.71 8.74
N SER A 100 -20.16 10.76 8.18
CA SER A 100 -18.69 10.75 8.19
C SER A 100 -18.07 11.61 7.09
N GLY A 101 -18.89 12.31 6.30
CA GLY A 101 -18.45 13.18 5.20
C GLY A 101 -18.63 12.58 3.82
N TYR A 102 -19.10 11.33 3.71
CA TYR A 102 -19.37 10.72 2.41
C TYR A 102 -20.52 11.43 1.70
N GLY A 103 -20.23 11.91 0.51
CA GLY A 103 -21.13 12.68 -0.33
C GLY A 103 -21.15 14.18 -0.09
N THR A 104 -20.41 14.68 0.90
CA THR A 104 -20.33 16.11 1.26
C THR A 104 -18.90 16.64 1.30
N LEU A 105 -17.96 15.86 1.85
CA LEU A 105 -16.53 16.18 1.93
C LEU A 105 -15.69 15.38 0.92
N TYR A 106 -16.13 14.15 0.62
CA TYR A 106 -15.50 13.23 -0.33
C TYR A 106 -16.55 12.31 -0.96
N GLY A 107 -16.15 11.51 -1.95
CA GLY A 107 -17.01 10.58 -2.67
C GLY A 107 -17.33 11.05 -4.09
N PRO A 108 -17.84 10.17 -4.97
CA PRO A 108 -17.88 10.42 -6.41
C PRO A 108 -18.59 11.72 -6.83
N ASN A 109 -19.65 12.11 -6.12
CA ASN A 109 -20.45 13.30 -6.44
C ASN A 109 -19.79 14.63 -6.02
N VAL A 110 -18.69 14.60 -5.26
CA VAL A 110 -17.92 15.78 -4.89
C VAL A 110 -16.90 16.05 -6.00
N ASP A 111 -16.97 17.17 -6.70
CA ASP A 111 -16.09 17.43 -7.84
C ASP A 111 -14.62 17.66 -7.42
N ALA A 112 -13.72 17.79 -8.39
CA ALA A 112 -12.28 18.04 -8.14
C ALA A 112 -11.99 19.34 -7.37
N LYS A 113 -12.94 20.28 -7.30
CA LYS A 113 -12.82 21.53 -6.55
C LYS A 113 -13.44 21.43 -5.15
N GLY A 114 -13.96 20.25 -4.77
CA GLY A 114 -14.61 20.03 -3.49
C GLY A 114 -16.08 20.46 -3.44
N ASN A 115 -16.71 20.78 -4.59
CA ASN A 115 -18.12 21.15 -4.60
C ASN A 115 -19.02 19.91 -4.63
N VAL A 116 -20.07 19.92 -3.83
CA VAL A 116 -21.11 18.87 -3.86
C VAL A 116 -21.99 19.07 -5.10
N THR A 117 -22.04 18.07 -5.97
CA THR A 117 -22.88 18.09 -7.17
C THR A 117 -24.07 17.13 -7.06
N THR A 118 -25.03 17.26 -7.97
CA THR A 118 -26.14 16.31 -8.16
C THR A 118 -25.76 15.08 -8.98
N SER A 119 -24.51 15.00 -9.46
CA SER A 119 -24.02 13.88 -10.27
C SER A 119 -23.78 12.64 -9.41
N GLU A 120 -23.91 11.46 -10.02
CA GLU A 120 -23.48 10.18 -9.40
C GLU A 120 -21.95 9.98 -9.46
N GLY A 121 -21.22 10.88 -10.13
CA GLY A 121 -19.75 10.87 -10.17
C GLY A 121 -19.12 9.77 -11.04
N LYS A 122 -19.88 9.21 -11.99
CA LYS A 122 -19.40 8.17 -12.91
C LYS A 122 -18.42 8.74 -13.93
N VAL A 123 -17.38 7.97 -14.28
CA VAL A 123 -16.31 8.40 -15.20
C VAL A 123 -16.17 7.45 -16.39
N ALA A 124 -16.54 7.91 -17.59
CA ALA A 124 -16.31 7.17 -18.84
C ALA A 124 -14.81 7.06 -19.17
N GLY A 125 -14.42 6.02 -19.90
CA GLY A 125 -13.04 5.87 -20.39
C GLY A 125 -12.63 4.43 -20.61
N THR A 126 -11.32 4.16 -20.64
CA THR A 126 -10.77 2.84 -20.95
C THR A 126 -9.87 2.35 -19.82
N GLU A 127 -10.06 1.10 -19.41
CA GLU A 127 -9.21 0.37 -18.45
C GLU A 127 -8.34 -0.63 -19.22
N TYR A 128 -7.05 -0.67 -18.89
CA TYR A 128 -6.05 -1.57 -19.46
C TYR A 128 -5.43 -2.41 -18.36
N LEU A 129 -5.35 -3.72 -18.53
CA LEU A 129 -4.81 -4.67 -17.55
C LEU A 129 -3.69 -5.51 -18.16
N ALA A 130 -2.63 -5.70 -17.39
CA ALA A 130 -1.51 -6.56 -17.76
C ALA A 130 -0.82 -7.12 -16.50
N TYR A 131 -0.13 -8.25 -16.64
CA TYR A 131 0.82 -8.69 -15.62
C TYR A 131 2.18 -8.08 -15.92
N ALA A 132 2.86 -7.60 -14.86
CA ALA A 132 4.30 -7.44 -14.86
C ALA A 132 4.95 -8.70 -14.29
N ASP A 133 5.82 -9.32 -15.08
CA ASP A 133 6.49 -10.57 -14.74
C ASP A 133 7.81 -10.69 -15.52
N ASP A 134 8.71 -11.57 -15.07
CA ASP A 134 9.99 -11.85 -15.74
C ASP A 134 9.88 -13.01 -16.77
N GLY A 135 8.66 -13.47 -17.05
CA GLY A 135 8.35 -14.57 -17.96
C GLY A 135 8.25 -15.92 -17.24
N THR A 136 8.52 -16.00 -15.94
CA THR A 136 8.38 -17.23 -15.14
C THR A 136 6.93 -17.53 -14.78
N GLY A 137 6.09 -16.50 -14.63
CA GLY A 137 4.73 -16.57 -14.08
C GLY A 137 4.69 -16.58 -12.55
N ASN A 138 5.83 -16.37 -11.87
CA ASN A 138 5.92 -16.40 -10.42
C ASN A 138 5.65 -15.04 -9.76
N GLN A 139 5.95 -13.93 -10.44
CA GLN A 139 5.71 -12.58 -9.89
C GLN A 139 4.27 -12.17 -10.14
N ASN A 140 3.83 -12.23 -11.40
CA ASN A 140 2.49 -11.88 -11.89
C ASN A 140 1.86 -10.68 -11.16
N VAL A 141 2.59 -9.56 -11.11
CA VAL A 141 2.10 -8.33 -10.49
C VAL A 141 1.02 -7.74 -11.39
N THR A 142 -0.17 -7.53 -10.84
CA THR A 142 -1.27 -6.96 -11.64
C THR A 142 -1.07 -5.47 -11.76
N LEU A 143 -0.90 -4.98 -12.98
CA LEU A 143 -0.88 -3.57 -13.33
C LEU A 143 -2.19 -3.20 -14.02
N MET A 144 -2.69 -2.01 -13.73
CA MET A 144 -3.86 -1.45 -14.39
C MET A 144 -3.62 0.02 -14.73
N VAL A 145 -4.04 0.44 -15.92
CA VAL A 145 -4.07 1.85 -16.30
C VAL A 145 -5.51 2.22 -16.64
N GLN A 146 -6.03 3.27 -16.00
CA GLN A 146 -7.32 3.84 -16.38
C GLN A 146 -7.08 5.20 -17.06
N VAL A 147 -7.63 5.39 -18.25
CA VAL A 147 -7.58 6.65 -19.00
C VAL A 147 -9.00 7.20 -19.15
N PRO A 148 -9.37 8.27 -18.43
CA PRO A 148 -10.70 8.85 -18.55
C PRO A 148 -10.92 9.40 -19.96
N ALA A 149 -12.17 9.39 -20.43
CA ALA A 149 -12.53 9.97 -21.74
C ALA A 149 -12.23 11.47 -21.82
N SER A 150 -12.17 12.15 -20.66
CA SER A 150 -11.83 13.56 -20.51
C SER A 150 -10.32 13.84 -20.43
N PHE A 151 -9.45 12.82 -20.57
CA PHE A 151 -8.00 13.01 -20.55
C PHE A 151 -7.54 13.98 -21.64
N ASP A 152 -6.73 14.96 -21.26
CA ASP A 152 -6.17 15.99 -22.15
C ASP A 152 -4.67 15.73 -22.38
N PRO A 153 -4.26 15.29 -23.59
CA PRO A 153 -2.86 15.00 -23.89
C PRO A 153 -1.97 16.26 -23.94
N ASP A 154 -2.53 17.46 -24.03
CA ASP A 154 -1.75 18.71 -24.01
C ASP A 154 -1.51 19.21 -22.58
N HIS A 155 -2.29 18.70 -21.61
CA HIS A 155 -2.11 18.90 -20.18
C HIS A 155 -2.00 17.55 -19.44
N ALA A 156 -1.23 16.63 -20.01
CA ALA A 156 -1.14 15.26 -19.58
C ALA A 156 -0.74 15.13 -18.10
N CYS A 157 -1.46 14.26 -17.38
CA CYS A 157 -1.10 13.90 -16.01
C CYS A 157 -1.34 12.42 -15.70
N ILE A 158 -0.49 11.88 -14.85
CA ILE A 158 -0.54 10.52 -14.32
C ILE A 158 -0.53 10.61 -12.79
N VAL A 159 -1.40 9.86 -12.12
CA VAL A 159 -1.27 9.62 -10.68
C VAL A 159 -1.17 8.12 -10.43
N THR A 160 -0.30 7.71 -9.51
CA THR A 160 -0.24 6.30 -9.14
C THR A 160 -1.35 5.96 -8.15
N GLY A 161 -1.87 4.74 -8.24
CA GLY A 161 -2.85 4.14 -7.33
C GLY A 161 -2.36 2.76 -6.88
N THR A 162 -1.18 2.69 -6.27
CA THR A 162 -0.66 1.40 -5.78
C THR A 162 -1.50 0.93 -4.58
N SER A 163 -1.88 -0.36 -4.52
CA SER A 163 -2.84 -0.85 -3.52
C SER A 163 -2.34 -0.72 -2.07
N SER A 164 -3.27 -0.55 -1.13
CA SER A 164 -2.98 -0.52 0.31
C SER A 164 -3.12 -1.91 0.96
N GLY A 165 -2.40 -2.16 2.05
CA GLY A 165 -2.42 -3.46 2.73
C GLY A 165 -2.08 -4.62 1.77
N SER A 166 -2.78 -5.75 1.89
CA SER A 166 -2.63 -6.92 1.00
C SER A 166 -3.63 -6.92 -0.17
N ARG A 167 -4.26 -5.78 -0.50
CA ARG A 167 -5.37 -5.72 -1.48
C ARG A 167 -4.88 -5.97 -2.92
N GLY A 168 -5.83 -6.36 -3.78
CA GLY A 168 -5.65 -6.43 -5.24
C GLY A 168 -5.55 -5.06 -5.92
N VAL A 169 -5.51 -5.07 -7.27
CA VAL A 169 -5.21 -3.88 -8.09
C VAL A 169 -6.22 -2.72 -7.91
N TYR A 170 -7.46 -3.00 -7.56
CA TYR A 170 -8.48 -1.98 -7.26
C TYR A 170 -8.34 -1.36 -5.85
N GLY A 171 -7.33 -1.74 -5.07
CA GLY A 171 -7.18 -1.33 -3.67
C GLY A 171 -6.94 0.16 -3.41
N ALA A 172 -6.72 0.95 -4.46
CA ALA A 172 -6.58 2.41 -4.38
C ALA A 172 -7.69 3.18 -5.13
N ILE A 173 -8.72 2.49 -5.65
CA ILE A 173 -9.74 3.07 -6.54
C ILE A 173 -10.46 4.26 -5.91
N GLY A 174 -10.87 4.17 -4.64
CA GLY A 174 -11.52 5.25 -3.90
C GLY A 174 -10.57 6.27 -3.27
N SER A 175 -9.25 6.13 -3.47
CA SER A 175 -8.23 7.01 -2.89
C SER A 175 -7.58 7.89 -3.97
N ALA A 176 -6.30 7.70 -4.26
CA ALA A 176 -5.61 8.41 -5.34
C ALA A 176 -6.27 8.19 -6.72
N GLY A 177 -6.93 7.04 -6.93
CA GLY A 177 -7.67 6.77 -8.16
C GLY A 177 -8.84 7.72 -8.41
N GLU A 178 -9.69 7.91 -7.40
CA GLU A 178 -10.79 8.87 -7.45
C GLU A 178 -10.29 10.28 -7.75
N TRP A 179 -9.25 10.73 -7.04
CA TRP A 179 -8.67 12.05 -7.27
C TRP A 179 -8.16 12.20 -8.72
N GLY A 180 -7.43 11.20 -9.22
CA GLY A 180 -6.87 11.23 -10.57
C GLY A 180 -7.93 11.32 -11.66
N LEU A 181 -8.95 10.48 -11.58
CA LEU A 181 -10.05 10.46 -12.55
C LEU A 181 -10.85 11.77 -12.53
N LYS A 182 -11.09 12.36 -11.35
CA LYS A 182 -11.74 13.68 -11.21
C LYS A 182 -10.91 14.83 -11.78
N ASN A 183 -9.59 14.70 -11.79
CA ASN A 183 -8.65 15.68 -12.34
C ASN A 183 -8.23 15.37 -13.78
N ASN A 184 -8.98 14.51 -14.49
CA ASN A 184 -8.72 14.10 -15.87
C ASN A 184 -7.34 13.47 -16.09
N CYS A 185 -6.73 12.93 -15.04
CA CYS A 185 -5.46 12.23 -15.12
C CYS A 185 -5.67 10.76 -15.46
N ALA A 186 -4.70 10.18 -16.16
CA ALA A 186 -4.57 8.73 -16.21
C ALA A 186 -4.17 8.23 -14.81
N VAL A 187 -4.68 7.07 -14.42
CA VAL A 187 -4.31 6.46 -13.14
C VAL A 187 -3.57 5.15 -13.37
N ALA A 188 -2.37 5.04 -12.78
CA ALA A 188 -1.48 3.90 -12.86
C ALA A 188 -1.53 3.08 -11.56
N TYR A 189 -2.21 1.95 -11.58
CA TYR A 189 -2.38 1.07 -10.41
C TYR A 189 -1.43 -0.13 -10.46
N ALA A 190 -1.07 -0.61 -9.28
CA ALA A 190 -0.35 -1.86 -9.08
C ALA A 190 -0.89 -2.57 -7.84
N ASP A 191 -1.05 -3.90 -7.91
CA ASP A 191 -1.28 -4.74 -6.72
C ASP A 191 0.01 -4.98 -5.90
N LYS A 192 1.14 -4.41 -6.37
CA LYS A 192 2.48 -4.41 -5.77
C LYS A 192 2.97 -5.80 -5.33
N GLY A 193 2.57 -6.83 -6.05
CA GLY A 193 2.96 -8.22 -5.81
C GLY A 193 2.32 -8.86 -4.59
N SER A 194 1.46 -8.15 -3.85
CA SER A 194 0.68 -8.77 -2.78
C SER A 194 -0.55 -9.47 -3.32
N GLY A 195 -1.38 -8.78 -4.14
CA GLY A 195 -2.59 -9.31 -4.79
C GLY A 195 -3.61 -10.01 -3.88
N THR A 196 -4.85 -10.23 -4.35
CA THR A 196 -5.77 -11.12 -3.64
C THR A 196 -5.26 -12.57 -3.72
N GLY A 197 -4.94 -13.05 -4.93
CA GLY A 197 -4.16 -14.28 -5.16
C GLY A 197 -4.48 -15.47 -4.24
N LEU A 198 -5.75 -15.85 -4.10
CA LEU A 198 -6.15 -17.02 -3.29
C LEU A 198 -5.81 -18.32 -4.01
N TYR A 199 -5.17 -19.23 -3.30
CA TYR A 199 -5.00 -20.62 -3.67
C TYR A 199 -5.69 -21.54 -2.67
N THR A 200 -6.49 -22.49 -3.17
CA THR A 200 -7.24 -23.46 -2.37
C THR A 200 -6.76 -24.88 -2.68
N PHE A 201 -6.44 -25.64 -1.62
CA PHE A 201 -5.82 -26.96 -1.76
C PHE A 201 -6.84 -28.08 -2.05
N ASP A 202 -8.10 -27.89 -1.67
CA ASP A 202 -9.18 -28.88 -1.82
C ASP A 202 -9.53 -29.15 -3.29
N ASP A 203 -9.41 -28.14 -4.15
CA ASP A 203 -9.72 -28.23 -5.58
C ASP A 203 -8.56 -27.80 -6.51
N ASP A 204 -7.36 -27.61 -5.94
CA ASP A 204 -6.15 -27.13 -6.65
C ASP A 204 -6.43 -25.93 -7.56
N SER A 205 -7.15 -24.92 -7.05
CA SER A 205 -7.59 -23.77 -7.85
C SER A 205 -6.96 -22.43 -7.42
N VAL A 206 -6.93 -21.50 -8.37
CA VAL A 206 -6.32 -20.15 -8.30
C VAL A 206 -7.28 -19.08 -8.80
N ASN A 207 -7.02 -17.81 -8.46
CA ASN A 207 -7.61 -16.69 -9.20
C ASN A 207 -6.78 -16.39 -10.47
N LEU A 208 -7.46 -16.00 -11.53
CA LEU A 208 -6.87 -15.34 -12.70
C LEU A 208 -6.84 -13.81 -12.50
N GLN A 209 -6.23 -13.08 -13.44
CA GLN A 209 -6.06 -11.62 -13.37
C GLN A 209 -7.39 -10.86 -13.21
N ASN A 210 -8.44 -11.34 -13.88
CA ASN A 210 -9.78 -10.77 -13.85
C ASN A 210 -10.65 -11.33 -12.70
N GLY A 211 -10.06 -12.11 -11.80
CA GLY A 211 -10.70 -12.65 -10.60
C GLY A 211 -11.35 -14.02 -10.75
N ILE A 212 -11.65 -14.47 -11.97
CA ILE A 212 -12.29 -15.77 -12.23
C ILE A 212 -11.42 -16.91 -11.65
N ARG A 213 -12.07 -17.95 -11.11
CA ARG A 213 -11.40 -19.15 -10.62
C ARG A 213 -11.04 -20.09 -11.77
N SER A 214 -9.87 -20.70 -11.68
CA SER A 214 -9.42 -21.74 -12.61
C SER A 214 -8.59 -22.78 -11.86
N THR A 215 -8.48 -23.99 -12.40
CA THR A 215 -7.52 -24.96 -11.86
C THR A 215 -6.10 -24.45 -12.08
N ARG A 216 -5.19 -24.76 -11.15
CA ARG A 216 -3.78 -24.34 -11.23
C ARG A 216 -3.15 -24.79 -12.56
N THR A 217 -3.42 -26.01 -13.00
CA THR A 217 -2.90 -26.56 -14.27
C THR A 217 -3.42 -25.79 -15.48
N ALA A 218 -4.72 -25.46 -15.53
CA ALA A 218 -5.29 -24.72 -16.66
C ALA A 218 -4.85 -23.25 -16.67
N ALA A 219 -4.68 -22.64 -15.50
CA ALA A 219 -4.17 -21.28 -15.37
C ALA A 219 -2.70 -21.18 -15.82
N GLY A 220 -1.86 -22.16 -15.50
CA GLY A 220 -0.44 -22.16 -15.84
C GLY A 220 0.23 -20.84 -15.41
N LYS A 221 0.93 -20.19 -16.34
CA LYS A 221 1.58 -18.89 -16.09
C LYS A 221 0.62 -17.72 -15.88
N ASN A 222 -0.68 -17.89 -16.12
CA ASN A 222 -1.69 -16.84 -15.92
C ASN A 222 -2.32 -16.87 -14.52
N ALA A 223 -1.93 -17.83 -13.66
CA ALA A 223 -2.33 -17.86 -12.27
C ALA A 223 -1.85 -16.59 -11.56
N ASN A 224 -2.75 -15.84 -10.90
CA ASN A 224 -2.34 -14.66 -10.14
C ASN A 224 -1.31 -15.01 -9.05
N PHE A 225 -1.47 -16.21 -8.48
CA PHE A 225 -0.53 -16.86 -7.58
C PHE A 225 -0.76 -18.37 -7.54
N SER A 226 0.34 -19.11 -7.40
CA SER A 226 0.35 -20.51 -7.02
C SER A 226 1.53 -20.76 -6.08
N PRO A 227 1.35 -21.50 -4.97
CA PRO A 227 2.47 -21.82 -4.09
C PRO A 227 3.46 -22.75 -4.81
N THR A 228 4.75 -22.45 -4.68
CA THR A 228 5.81 -23.32 -5.22
C THR A 228 5.98 -24.54 -4.31
N LEU A 229 5.28 -25.62 -4.63
CA LEU A 229 5.28 -26.87 -3.89
C LEU A 229 5.48 -28.05 -4.83
N SER A 230 6.06 -29.15 -4.32
CA SER A 230 5.95 -30.44 -4.99
C SER A 230 4.50 -30.94 -4.94
N ASP A 231 4.11 -31.81 -5.88
CA ASP A 231 2.77 -32.42 -5.82
C ASP A 231 2.58 -33.25 -4.54
N ALA A 232 3.65 -33.90 -4.05
CA ALA A 232 3.60 -34.65 -2.79
C ALA A 232 3.31 -33.74 -1.58
N ASP A 233 4.01 -32.61 -1.47
CA ASP A 233 3.80 -31.64 -0.37
C ASP A 233 2.40 -31.01 -0.46
N ARG A 234 1.97 -30.65 -1.66
CA ARG A 234 0.63 -30.10 -1.92
C ARG A 234 -0.47 -31.08 -1.51
N THR A 235 -0.36 -32.35 -1.92
CA THR A 235 -1.33 -33.40 -1.54
C THR A 235 -1.28 -33.71 -0.05
N ALA A 236 -0.10 -33.69 0.58
CA ALA A 236 0.01 -33.86 2.02
C ALA A 236 -0.67 -32.71 2.79
N PHE A 237 -0.43 -31.46 2.36
CA PHE A 237 -1.01 -30.28 2.98
C PHE A 237 -2.53 -30.17 2.77
N ALA A 238 -3.03 -30.62 1.62
CA ALA A 238 -4.47 -30.68 1.32
C ALA A 238 -5.28 -31.57 2.28
N LYS A 239 -4.62 -32.46 3.05
CA LYS A 239 -5.28 -33.24 4.11
C LYS A 239 -5.70 -32.39 5.31
N LEU A 240 -5.13 -31.20 5.47
CA LEU A 240 -5.52 -30.25 6.50
C LEU A 240 -6.78 -29.49 6.03
N THR A 241 -7.91 -29.73 6.69
CA THR A 241 -9.19 -29.13 6.32
C THR A 241 -9.10 -27.61 6.22
N GLY A 242 -9.53 -27.07 5.08
CA GLY A 242 -9.74 -25.63 4.90
C GLY A 242 -8.49 -24.78 4.76
N ARG A 243 -7.28 -25.37 4.74
CA ARG A 243 -6.07 -24.56 4.58
C ARG A 243 -6.02 -23.89 3.22
N VAL A 244 -5.56 -22.65 3.24
CA VAL A 244 -5.39 -21.83 2.05
C VAL A 244 -3.99 -21.23 2.00
N ALA A 245 -3.55 -20.93 0.78
CA ALA A 245 -2.39 -20.08 0.56
C ALA A 245 -2.85 -18.79 -0.13
N PHE A 246 -2.11 -17.72 0.10
CA PHE A 246 -2.32 -16.47 -0.61
C PHE A 246 -1.00 -15.77 -0.88
N LYS A 247 -0.98 -15.02 -1.97
CA LYS A 247 0.22 -14.50 -2.61
C LYS A 247 1.13 -13.69 -1.69
N HIS A 248 0.59 -12.70 -0.95
CA HIS A 248 1.41 -11.84 -0.10
C HIS A 248 2.23 -12.64 0.93
N ALA A 249 1.62 -13.61 1.63
CA ALA A 249 2.34 -14.42 2.61
C ALA A 249 3.17 -15.54 1.97
N HIS A 250 2.69 -16.17 0.90
CA HIS A 250 3.16 -17.50 0.49
C HIS A 250 3.75 -17.56 -0.93
N SER A 251 4.02 -16.42 -1.55
CA SER A 251 4.76 -16.33 -2.82
C SER A 251 6.21 -16.82 -2.74
N GLN A 252 6.73 -17.01 -1.51
CA GLN A 252 8.17 -17.20 -1.25
C GLN A 252 9.02 -16.06 -1.83
N GLN A 253 8.41 -14.90 -2.01
CA GLN A 253 9.03 -13.65 -2.38
C GLN A 253 8.85 -12.67 -1.23
N ASN A 254 9.63 -11.60 -1.26
CA ASN A 254 9.46 -10.45 -0.38
C ASN A 254 8.89 -9.31 -1.24
N PRO A 255 7.56 -9.23 -1.46
CA PRO A 255 7.00 -8.26 -2.40
C PRO A 255 7.29 -6.81 -1.99
N GLU A 256 7.45 -6.53 -0.70
CA GLU A 256 7.73 -5.18 -0.19
C GLU A 256 9.04 -4.60 -0.71
N LYS A 257 10.08 -5.43 -0.93
CA LYS A 257 11.37 -4.94 -1.42
C LYS A 257 11.26 -4.33 -2.83
N ASP A 258 10.26 -4.76 -3.60
CA ASP A 258 10.04 -4.37 -5.00
C ASP A 258 8.84 -3.43 -5.17
N TRP A 259 8.21 -2.96 -4.09
CA TRP A 259 7.04 -2.07 -4.19
C TRP A 259 7.32 -0.82 -5.03
N GLY A 260 8.44 -0.13 -4.80
CA GLY A 260 8.84 1.04 -5.58
C GLY A 260 9.01 0.72 -7.08
N LYS A 261 9.68 -0.41 -7.39
CA LYS A 261 9.84 -0.92 -8.75
C LYS A 261 8.49 -1.16 -9.42
N PHE A 262 7.56 -1.86 -8.77
CA PHE A 262 6.25 -2.16 -9.35
C PHE A 262 5.40 -0.90 -9.56
N THR A 263 5.51 0.09 -8.69
CA THR A 263 4.88 1.41 -8.89
C THR A 263 5.48 2.14 -10.09
N LEU A 264 6.80 2.12 -10.28
CA LEU A 264 7.45 2.70 -11.47
C LEU A 264 7.02 1.98 -12.75
N GLN A 265 6.93 0.65 -12.71
CA GLN A 265 6.44 -0.15 -13.84
C GLN A 265 4.98 0.17 -14.22
N ALA A 266 4.14 0.53 -13.24
CA ALA A 266 2.78 1.01 -13.51
C ALA A 266 2.79 2.36 -14.24
N VAL A 267 3.71 3.27 -13.88
CA VAL A 267 3.87 4.56 -14.56
C VAL A 267 4.39 4.36 -15.99
N GLU A 268 5.37 3.48 -16.19
CA GLU A 268 5.87 3.10 -17.53
C GLU A 268 4.76 2.49 -18.38
N PHE A 269 3.90 1.65 -17.79
CA PHE A 269 2.73 1.11 -18.48
C PHE A 269 1.73 2.21 -18.86
N ALA A 270 1.51 3.21 -18.00
CA ALA A 270 0.67 4.35 -18.32
C ALA A 270 1.24 5.18 -19.48
N PHE A 271 2.55 5.45 -19.50
CA PHE A 271 3.19 6.12 -20.64
C PHE A 271 3.02 5.32 -21.94
N TYR A 272 3.20 4.00 -21.90
CA TYR A 272 2.96 3.14 -23.06
C TYR A 272 1.51 3.27 -23.57
N VAL A 273 0.52 3.10 -22.69
CA VAL A 273 -0.91 3.17 -23.03
C VAL A 273 -1.29 4.55 -23.60
N LEU A 274 -0.79 5.63 -23.00
CA LEU A 274 -1.10 6.97 -23.46
C LEU A 274 -0.46 7.28 -24.81
N ASN A 275 0.77 6.81 -25.07
CA ASN A 275 1.40 6.95 -26.37
C ASN A 275 0.73 6.07 -27.44
N GLU A 276 0.22 4.89 -27.08
CA GLU A 276 -0.63 4.10 -27.97
C GLU A 276 -1.92 4.81 -28.35
N LYS A 277 -2.48 5.63 -27.46
CA LYS A 277 -3.76 6.30 -27.67
C LYS A 277 -3.64 7.68 -28.33
N TYR A 278 -2.57 8.42 -28.04
CA TYR A 278 -2.43 9.83 -28.42
C TYR A 278 -1.19 10.14 -29.26
N GLY A 279 -0.29 9.16 -29.45
CA GLY A 279 0.83 9.24 -30.38
C GLY A 279 0.36 9.18 -31.83
N VAL A 280 1.12 9.78 -32.73
CA VAL A 280 0.86 9.65 -34.17
C VAL A 280 1.41 8.32 -34.67
N LEU A 281 0.76 7.71 -35.67
CA LEU A 281 1.30 6.52 -36.32
C LEU A 281 2.65 6.83 -36.96
N ALA A 282 3.63 5.97 -36.71
CA ALA A 282 4.93 6.00 -37.34
C ALA A 282 4.83 5.57 -38.82
N SER A 283 5.91 5.75 -39.57
CA SER A 283 5.96 5.43 -41.00
C SER A 283 5.70 3.95 -41.33
N ASP A 284 5.78 3.05 -40.35
CA ASP A 284 5.46 1.63 -40.49
C ASP A 284 3.95 1.32 -40.44
N ASN A 285 3.10 2.35 -40.20
CA ASN A 285 1.65 2.26 -40.01
C ASN A 285 1.22 1.25 -38.93
N LYS A 286 2.09 0.97 -37.96
CA LYS A 286 1.85 0.00 -36.89
C LYS A 286 2.24 0.52 -35.52
N SER A 287 3.40 1.15 -35.43
CA SER A 287 3.93 1.69 -34.19
C SER A 287 3.45 3.12 -34.00
N HIS A 288 3.38 3.58 -32.76
CA HIS A 288 3.14 4.99 -32.46
C HIS A 288 4.46 5.71 -32.12
N ILE A 289 4.58 6.96 -32.55
CA ILE A 289 5.67 7.84 -32.12
C ILE A 289 5.40 8.31 -30.70
N VAL A 290 6.42 8.30 -29.85
CA VAL A 290 6.33 8.81 -28.47
C VAL A 290 5.98 10.30 -28.49
N ARG A 291 4.79 10.64 -27.99
CA ARG A 291 4.28 12.01 -27.79
C ARG A 291 4.46 12.47 -26.35
N LEU A 292 4.11 11.62 -25.39
CA LEU A 292 4.13 11.89 -23.97
C LEU A 292 5.37 11.27 -23.33
N THR A 293 6.10 12.10 -22.60
CA THR A 293 7.34 11.78 -21.91
C THR A 293 7.29 12.37 -20.50
N PRO A 294 8.20 11.99 -19.59
CA PRO A 294 8.25 12.64 -18.28
C PRO A 294 8.48 14.16 -18.32
N ARG A 295 8.97 14.71 -19.43
CA ARG A 295 9.23 16.16 -19.57
C ARG A 295 7.97 17.00 -19.81
N ASN A 296 6.90 16.40 -20.35
CA ASN A 296 5.65 17.10 -20.70
C ASN A 296 4.41 16.49 -20.01
N THR A 297 4.61 15.58 -19.06
CA THR A 297 3.53 14.95 -18.29
C THR A 297 3.74 15.17 -16.80
N VAL A 298 2.71 15.64 -16.10
CA VAL A 298 2.73 15.73 -14.63
C VAL A 298 2.49 14.35 -14.05
N THR A 299 3.49 13.74 -13.42
CA THR A 299 3.32 12.47 -12.71
C THR A 299 3.42 12.65 -11.20
N ILE A 300 2.37 12.27 -10.47
CA ILE A 300 2.36 12.26 -9.01
C ILE A 300 2.36 10.81 -8.52
N ALA A 301 3.37 10.44 -7.74
CA ALA A 301 3.34 9.20 -7.00
C ALA A 301 2.49 9.40 -5.73
N SER A 302 1.44 8.59 -5.59
CA SER A 302 0.46 8.67 -4.52
C SER A 302 -0.11 7.30 -4.18
N SER A 303 -0.65 7.21 -2.96
CA SER A 303 -1.65 6.28 -2.46
C SER A 303 -1.69 6.45 -0.91
N ILE A 304 -2.14 5.43 -0.19
CA ILE A 304 -2.25 5.37 1.27
C ILE A 304 -1.52 4.13 1.83
N SER A 305 -1.15 4.13 3.11
CA SER A 305 -0.63 2.94 3.80
C SER A 305 0.56 2.30 3.05
N ASN A 306 0.54 1.00 2.76
CA ASN A 306 1.55 0.32 1.93
C ASN A 306 1.72 0.97 0.55
N GLY A 307 0.64 1.44 -0.07
CA GLY A 307 0.69 2.12 -1.37
C GLY A 307 1.41 3.46 -1.28
N ALA A 308 1.22 4.19 -0.18
CA ALA A 308 1.97 5.42 0.12
C ALA A 308 3.46 5.14 0.35
N GLY A 309 3.80 4.06 1.06
CA GLY A 309 5.17 3.56 1.15
C GLY A 309 5.77 3.22 -0.22
N SER A 310 4.99 2.54 -1.07
CA SER A 310 5.37 2.22 -2.45
C SER A 310 5.65 3.48 -3.28
N ALA A 311 4.84 4.53 -3.12
CA ALA A 311 5.02 5.83 -3.79
C ALA A 311 6.33 6.53 -3.37
N LEU A 312 6.66 6.52 -2.07
CA LEU A 312 7.93 7.06 -1.58
C LEU A 312 9.12 6.25 -2.13
N LEU A 313 9.08 4.91 -2.01
CA LEU A 313 10.13 4.03 -2.52
C LEU A 313 10.30 4.15 -4.04
N ALA A 314 9.22 4.33 -4.79
CA ALA A 314 9.27 4.59 -6.22
C ALA A 314 10.03 5.87 -6.53
N ALA A 315 9.76 6.95 -5.78
CA ALA A 315 10.47 8.21 -5.94
C ALA A 315 11.97 8.10 -5.58
N GLU A 316 12.33 7.31 -4.57
CA GLU A 316 13.74 7.01 -4.24
C GLU A 316 14.45 6.20 -5.34
N GLN A 317 13.70 5.35 -6.06
CA GLN A 317 14.23 4.45 -7.09
C GLN A 317 14.13 5.01 -8.51
N ASP A 318 13.50 6.18 -8.70
CA ASP A 318 13.18 6.77 -10.01
C ASP A 318 14.42 7.35 -10.72
N THR A 319 15.15 6.49 -11.39
CA THR A 319 16.33 6.86 -12.20
C THR A 319 15.99 7.46 -13.56
N LYS A 320 14.75 7.31 -14.03
CA LYS A 320 14.28 7.78 -15.34
C LYS A 320 13.55 9.13 -15.28
N GLY A 321 13.36 9.67 -14.07
CA GLY A 321 12.62 10.91 -13.86
C GLY A 321 11.13 10.79 -14.15
N LEU A 322 10.55 9.59 -14.04
CA LEU A 322 9.14 9.31 -14.31
C LEU A 322 8.20 10.06 -13.36
N ILE A 323 8.62 10.31 -12.11
CA ILE A 323 7.81 10.92 -11.06
C ILE A 323 8.23 12.38 -10.86
N GLY A 324 7.27 13.30 -10.96
CA GLY A 324 7.48 14.72 -10.69
C GLY A 324 7.45 15.07 -9.21
N GLY A 325 6.61 14.39 -8.42
CA GLY A 325 6.52 14.58 -6.97
C GLY A 325 5.68 13.51 -6.26
N VAL A 326 5.68 13.53 -4.93
CA VAL A 326 4.95 12.56 -4.09
C VAL A 326 3.89 13.24 -3.23
N ALA A 327 2.65 12.75 -3.26
CA ALA A 327 1.62 13.14 -2.30
C ALA A 327 0.99 11.88 -1.71
N ALA A 328 1.25 11.58 -0.45
CA ALA A 328 0.90 10.28 0.13
C ALA A 328 0.40 10.42 1.56
N THR A 329 -0.47 9.51 1.99
CA THR A 329 -1.01 9.54 3.36
C THR A 329 -0.74 8.24 4.13
N GLU A 330 -0.45 8.39 5.43
CA GLU A 330 -0.14 7.34 6.40
C GLU A 330 0.80 6.25 5.86
N PRO A 331 1.95 6.62 5.26
CA PRO A 331 2.83 5.65 4.62
C PRO A 331 3.31 4.60 5.62
N GLN A 332 3.10 3.33 5.26
CA GLN A 332 3.92 2.25 5.81
C GLN A 332 5.29 2.38 5.16
N ILE A 333 6.22 3.02 5.87
CA ILE A 333 7.59 3.24 5.41
C ILE A 333 8.54 3.02 6.59
N GLN A 334 9.63 2.29 6.35
CA GLN A 334 10.56 1.87 7.39
C GLN A 334 11.93 2.51 7.12
N PRO A 335 12.39 3.46 7.94
CA PRO A 335 13.71 4.08 7.77
C PRO A 335 14.84 3.06 7.83
N LYS A 336 15.81 3.13 6.91
CA LYS A 336 17.00 2.26 6.89
C LYS A 336 17.87 2.38 8.13
N MET A 337 17.86 3.54 8.77
CA MET A 337 18.54 3.77 10.04
C MET A 337 17.56 4.40 11.01
N ALA A 338 17.61 4.01 12.28
CA ALA A 338 16.90 4.68 13.36
C ALA A 338 17.73 5.78 14.05
N THR A 339 18.97 5.98 13.57
CA THR A 339 19.99 6.89 14.12
C THR A 339 20.41 7.93 13.08
N GLY A 340 21.05 9.02 13.53
CA GLY A 340 21.47 10.13 12.66
C GLY A 340 20.45 11.27 12.57
N TYR A 341 19.24 11.04 13.08
CA TYR A 341 18.20 12.04 13.29
C TYR A 341 17.54 11.85 14.65
N THR A 342 16.82 12.85 15.14
CA THR A 342 16.04 12.79 16.39
C THR A 342 14.61 13.25 16.13
N VAL A 343 13.65 12.45 16.57
CA VAL A 343 12.23 12.82 16.60
C VAL A 343 11.87 13.33 18.00
N ARG A 344 11.22 14.49 18.07
CA ARG A 344 10.70 15.10 19.29
C ARG A 344 9.23 15.47 19.12
N GLN A 345 8.52 15.49 20.24
CA GLN A 345 7.20 16.11 20.35
C GLN A 345 7.21 17.11 21.51
N GLY A 346 6.84 18.36 21.22
CA GLY A 346 6.87 19.46 22.19
C GLY A 346 8.24 19.64 22.84
N GLY A 347 9.33 19.45 22.07
CA GLY A 347 10.71 19.50 22.56
C GLY A 347 11.19 18.24 23.29
N THR A 348 10.33 17.25 23.55
CA THR A 348 10.70 16.00 24.24
C THR A 348 11.06 14.91 23.24
N PRO A 349 12.22 14.24 23.34
CA PRO A 349 12.56 13.11 22.49
C PRO A 349 11.53 11.97 22.55
N ALA A 350 11.21 11.39 21.39
CA ALA A 350 10.39 10.19 21.33
C ALA A 350 11.09 9.03 22.07
N THR A 351 10.30 8.19 22.75
CA THR A 351 10.79 7.02 23.50
C THR A 351 11.44 5.97 22.60
N ALA A 352 10.95 5.85 21.37
CA ALA A 352 11.55 5.05 20.32
C ALA A 352 11.15 5.62 18.95
N GLN A 353 12.02 5.43 17.95
CA GLN A 353 11.82 5.92 16.59
C GLN A 353 12.36 4.95 15.55
N GLY A 354 11.85 5.02 14.32
CA GLY A 354 12.37 4.30 13.16
C GLY A 354 12.41 2.77 13.28
N LYS A 355 11.52 2.15 14.07
CA LYS A 355 11.43 0.69 14.17
C LYS A 355 10.73 0.10 12.95
N ALA A 356 11.15 -1.09 12.55
CA ALA A 356 10.56 -1.82 11.44
C ALA A 356 9.10 -2.25 11.73
N LEU A 357 8.27 -2.36 10.70
CA LEU A 357 6.88 -2.83 10.74
C LEU A 357 6.75 -4.16 11.48
N PHE A 358 7.55 -5.15 11.11
CA PHE A 358 7.50 -6.46 11.75
C PHE A 358 7.97 -6.41 13.22
N ASP A 359 8.88 -5.50 13.56
CA ASP A 359 9.29 -5.27 14.95
C ASP A 359 8.12 -4.77 15.80
N TYR A 360 7.56 -3.60 15.48
CA TYR A 360 6.50 -3.06 16.32
C TYR A 360 5.19 -3.86 16.20
N SER A 361 4.85 -4.46 15.04
CA SER A 361 3.62 -5.27 14.93
C SER A 361 3.68 -6.56 15.76
N THR A 362 4.84 -7.23 15.84
CA THR A 362 5.01 -8.39 16.74
C THR A 362 4.95 -7.99 18.21
N PHE A 363 5.47 -6.81 18.56
CA PHE A 363 5.33 -6.26 19.90
C PHE A 363 3.85 -5.96 20.23
N ALA A 364 3.14 -5.29 19.32
CA ALA A 364 1.71 -5.02 19.46
C ALA A 364 0.87 -6.31 19.56
N ALA A 365 1.16 -7.32 18.75
CA ALA A 365 0.50 -8.63 18.77
C ALA A 365 0.68 -9.39 20.11
N LEU A 366 1.71 -9.06 20.90
CA LEU A 366 1.84 -9.56 22.27
C LEU A 366 0.91 -8.83 23.23
N TYR A 367 0.94 -7.49 23.26
CA TYR A 367 0.36 -6.68 24.33
C TYR A 367 -1.06 -6.15 24.06
N GLN A 368 -1.40 -5.79 22.82
CA GLN A 368 -2.72 -5.25 22.49
C GLN A 368 -3.89 -6.20 22.82
N PRO A 369 -3.77 -7.55 22.68
CA PRO A 369 -4.88 -8.42 23.04
C PRO A 369 -5.22 -8.37 24.54
N CYS A 370 -4.25 -8.12 25.42
CA CYS A 370 -4.50 -7.87 26.84
C CYS A 370 -5.36 -6.60 27.03
N ILE A 371 -4.99 -5.51 26.35
CA ILE A 371 -5.73 -4.23 26.34
C ILE A 371 -7.14 -4.41 25.76
N ALA A 372 -7.30 -5.28 24.75
CA ALA A 372 -8.59 -5.62 24.14
C ALA A 372 -9.50 -6.50 25.01
N GLY A 373 -9.08 -6.83 26.24
CA GLY A 373 -9.90 -7.56 27.21
C GLY A 373 -9.61 -9.04 27.34
N SER A 374 -8.55 -9.56 26.71
CA SER A 374 -8.15 -10.97 26.86
C SER A 374 -7.44 -11.21 28.21
N ALA A 375 -8.22 -11.58 29.24
CA ALA A 375 -7.69 -11.92 30.56
C ALA A 375 -6.70 -13.08 30.52
N GLY A 376 -6.93 -14.07 29.65
CA GLY A 376 -6.01 -15.19 29.42
C GLY A 376 -4.66 -14.69 28.89
N ARG A 377 -4.65 -13.76 27.93
CA ARG A 377 -3.40 -13.15 27.44
C ARG A 377 -2.69 -12.36 28.54
N CYS A 378 -3.39 -11.54 29.30
CA CYS A 378 -2.77 -10.75 30.37
C CYS A 378 -2.14 -11.65 31.45
N THR A 379 -2.85 -12.69 31.86
CA THR A 379 -2.38 -13.69 32.84
C THR A 379 -1.14 -14.41 32.33
N ALA A 380 -1.16 -14.86 31.07
CA ALA A 380 -0.05 -15.59 30.48
C ALA A 380 1.21 -14.73 30.28
N LEU A 381 1.06 -13.44 29.94
CA LEU A 381 2.19 -12.50 29.89
C LEU A 381 2.76 -12.23 31.29
N THR A 382 1.90 -12.05 32.29
CA THR A 382 2.32 -11.88 33.69
C THR A 382 3.09 -13.09 34.20
N ALA A 383 2.62 -14.30 33.90
CA ALA A 383 3.29 -15.54 34.27
C ALA A 383 4.67 -15.75 33.61
N LYS A 384 4.99 -14.94 32.58
CA LYS A 384 6.30 -14.90 31.91
C LYS A 384 7.10 -13.63 32.27
N ASP A 385 6.69 -12.90 33.31
CA ASP A 385 7.28 -11.62 33.75
C ASP A 385 7.30 -10.53 32.65
N LEU A 386 6.47 -10.69 31.61
CA LEU A 386 6.29 -9.73 30.53
C LEU A 386 5.23 -8.68 30.85
N LEU A 387 4.49 -8.84 31.95
CA LEU A 387 3.64 -7.82 32.56
C LEU A 387 3.81 -7.88 34.07
N VAL A 388 3.54 -6.76 34.75
CA VAL A 388 3.51 -6.75 36.22
C VAL A 388 2.33 -7.58 36.76
N ALA A 389 2.54 -8.23 37.90
CA ALA A 389 1.47 -8.90 38.64
C ALA A 389 0.46 -7.90 39.19
N GLY A 390 -0.81 -8.28 39.22
CA GLY A 390 -1.92 -7.42 39.64
C GLY A 390 -3.26 -7.91 39.11
N ASP A 391 -4.30 -7.11 39.31
CA ASP A 391 -5.60 -7.33 38.67
C ASP A 391 -5.56 -6.98 37.18
N LEU A 392 -6.64 -7.34 36.46
CA LEU A 392 -6.73 -7.12 35.01
C LEU A 392 -6.51 -5.64 34.63
N PRO A 393 -7.13 -4.64 35.30
CA PRO A 393 -6.84 -3.22 35.03
C PRO A 393 -5.35 -2.86 35.17
N THR A 394 -4.67 -3.36 36.21
CA THR A 394 -3.24 -3.13 36.42
C THR A 394 -2.41 -3.70 35.28
N GLN A 395 -2.72 -4.94 34.85
CA GLN A 395 -2.03 -5.60 33.73
C GLN A 395 -2.27 -4.87 32.41
N GLN A 396 -3.50 -4.40 32.16
CA GLN A 396 -3.84 -3.62 30.97
C GLN A 396 -3.13 -2.26 30.94
N ALA A 397 -3.03 -1.60 32.09
CA ALA A 397 -2.29 -0.36 32.24
C ALA A 397 -0.78 -0.56 31.95
N ASP A 398 -0.18 -1.65 32.43
CA ASP A 398 1.21 -1.99 32.13
C ASP A 398 1.41 -2.36 30.64
N ALA A 399 0.52 -3.14 30.05
CA ALA A 399 0.56 -3.44 28.61
C ALA A 399 0.53 -2.16 27.76
N LYS A 400 -0.31 -1.20 28.15
CA LYS A 400 -0.38 0.13 27.52
C LYS A 400 0.89 0.95 27.75
N ALA A 401 1.46 0.92 28.95
CA ALA A 401 2.73 1.59 29.26
C ALA A 401 3.89 1.02 28.41
N ARG A 402 3.92 -0.31 28.19
CA ARG A 402 4.88 -0.98 27.32
C ARG A 402 4.78 -0.52 25.88
N LEU A 403 3.56 -0.39 25.33
CA LEU A 403 3.36 0.14 23.98
C LEU A 403 3.83 1.60 23.87
N LYS A 404 3.55 2.46 24.86
CA LYS A 404 4.08 3.84 24.87
C LYS A 404 5.60 3.90 24.93
N ALA A 405 6.20 3.08 25.78
CA ALA A 405 7.65 2.94 25.84
C ALA A 405 8.23 2.44 24.51
N TYR A 406 7.46 1.67 23.74
CA TYR A 406 7.86 1.17 22.43
C TYR A 406 7.68 2.15 21.28
N GLY A 407 7.05 3.31 21.49
CA GLY A 407 6.98 4.41 20.50
C GLY A 407 5.57 4.86 20.10
N TRP A 408 4.51 4.23 20.62
CA TRP A 408 3.13 4.71 20.43
C TRP A 408 2.86 5.98 21.22
N LEU A 409 2.05 6.88 20.65
CA LEU A 409 1.64 8.13 21.28
C LEU A 409 0.44 7.94 22.21
N ALA A 410 0.28 8.84 23.18
CA ALA A 410 -0.92 8.87 24.01
C ALA A 410 -2.20 9.10 23.18
N ASP A 411 -2.11 9.86 22.09
CA ASP A 411 -3.22 10.07 21.13
C ASP A 411 -3.74 8.77 20.49
N SER A 412 -2.94 7.70 20.49
CA SER A 412 -3.30 6.38 19.95
C SER A 412 -3.97 5.47 20.99
N ASP A 413 -4.03 5.89 22.25
CA ASP A 413 -4.43 5.05 23.38
C ASP A 413 -5.83 4.44 23.23
N VAL A 414 -6.79 5.22 22.74
CA VAL A 414 -8.19 4.80 22.56
C VAL A 414 -8.35 3.75 21.47
N LEU A 415 -7.35 3.60 20.61
CA LEU A 415 -7.36 2.72 19.45
C LEU A 415 -6.59 1.41 19.65
N GLN A 416 -5.80 1.29 20.74
CA GLN A 416 -4.93 0.13 20.97
C GLN A 416 -5.69 -1.21 20.95
N ALA A 417 -6.86 -1.26 21.58
CA ALA A 417 -7.71 -2.46 21.57
C ALA A 417 -8.24 -2.78 20.16
N ALA A 418 -8.69 -1.75 19.43
CA ALA A 418 -9.28 -1.91 18.10
C ALA A 418 -8.29 -2.40 17.04
N HIS A 419 -6.98 -2.13 17.23
CA HIS A 419 -5.92 -2.57 16.32
C HIS A 419 -5.31 -3.93 16.66
N ALA A 420 -5.71 -4.58 17.76
CA ALA A 420 -5.15 -5.87 18.19
C ALA A 420 -5.21 -6.94 17.09
N GLY A 421 -6.37 -7.09 16.44
CA GLY A 421 -6.56 -8.05 15.35
C GLY A 421 -5.70 -7.73 14.13
N THR A 422 -5.60 -6.46 13.75
CA THR A 422 -4.82 -6.04 12.58
C THR A 422 -3.32 -6.28 12.78
N ASN A 423 -2.76 -5.95 13.93
CA ASN A 423 -1.34 -6.20 14.22
C ASN A 423 -1.01 -7.70 14.23
N ILE A 424 -1.94 -8.56 14.66
CA ILE A 424 -1.80 -10.01 14.57
C ILE A 424 -1.73 -10.47 13.12
N LEU A 425 -2.65 -10.00 12.27
CA LEU A 425 -2.66 -10.35 10.84
C LEU A 425 -1.37 -9.88 10.14
N VAL A 426 -0.89 -8.68 10.46
CA VAL A 426 0.38 -8.14 9.96
C VAL A 426 1.54 -9.02 10.42
N ALA A 427 1.67 -9.30 11.72
CA ALA A 427 2.78 -10.08 12.24
C ALA A 427 2.89 -11.46 11.55
N VAL A 428 1.79 -12.20 11.42
CA VAL A 428 1.82 -13.54 10.81
C VAL A 428 2.11 -13.48 9.30
N THR A 429 1.51 -12.52 8.59
CA THR A 429 1.69 -12.38 7.13
C THR A 429 3.13 -12.01 6.79
N TYR A 430 3.68 -11.00 7.47
CA TYR A 430 5.01 -10.48 7.15
C TYR A 430 6.15 -11.40 7.63
N ALA A 431 5.94 -12.23 8.65
CA ALA A 431 6.90 -13.28 8.99
C ALA A 431 7.15 -14.23 7.80
N ASN A 432 6.07 -14.65 7.13
CA ASN A 432 6.13 -15.51 5.96
C ASN A 432 6.77 -14.79 4.77
N ALA A 433 6.34 -13.56 4.48
CA ALA A 433 6.85 -12.76 3.36
C ALA A 433 8.35 -12.43 3.51
N TYR A 434 8.77 -11.89 4.65
CA TYR A 434 10.17 -11.51 4.89
C TYR A 434 11.08 -12.73 4.98
N GLY A 435 10.61 -13.81 5.60
CA GLY A 435 11.36 -15.06 5.66
C GLY A 435 11.38 -15.82 4.33
N LYS A 436 10.50 -15.47 3.37
CA LYS A 436 10.27 -16.19 2.11
C LYS A 436 9.91 -17.66 2.38
N PHE A 437 9.05 -17.89 3.37
CA PHE A 437 8.68 -19.23 3.82
C PHE A 437 7.59 -19.85 2.95
N SER A 438 7.60 -21.18 2.87
CA SER A 438 6.52 -21.94 2.24
C SER A 438 5.29 -21.94 3.15
N VAL A 439 4.09 -22.02 2.56
CA VAL A 439 2.85 -22.26 3.31
C VAL A 439 2.90 -23.54 4.16
N THR A 440 3.69 -24.53 3.75
CA THR A 440 3.84 -25.80 4.47
C THR A 440 4.73 -25.69 5.71
N ASP A 441 5.52 -24.61 5.83
CA ASP A 441 6.46 -24.41 6.95
C ASP A 441 5.71 -24.12 8.26
N LYS A 442 4.46 -23.61 8.18
CA LYS A 442 3.61 -23.27 9.33
C LYS A 442 4.38 -22.49 10.39
N VAL A 443 5.06 -21.42 9.96
CA VAL A 443 6.01 -20.65 10.76
C VAL A 443 5.38 -20.23 12.08
N CYS A 444 6.08 -20.48 13.20
CA CYS A 444 5.57 -20.26 14.57
C CYS A 444 4.24 -20.98 14.91
N GLY A 445 3.92 -22.06 14.18
CA GLY A 445 2.67 -22.80 14.34
C GLY A 445 1.48 -22.11 13.71
N PHE A 446 1.66 -21.15 12.80
CA PHE A 446 0.56 -20.44 12.16
C PHE A 446 0.31 -20.86 10.71
N SER A 447 -0.96 -20.91 10.33
CA SER A 447 -1.44 -21.04 8.95
C SER A 447 -2.71 -20.20 8.74
N PHE A 448 -3.38 -20.36 7.60
CA PHE A 448 -4.61 -19.63 7.27
C PHE A 448 -5.72 -20.57 6.80
N ALA A 449 -6.95 -20.32 7.27
CA ALA A 449 -8.17 -21.01 6.83
C ALA A 449 -9.42 -20.15 7.12
N PRO A 450 -10.53 -20.32 6.39
CA PRO A 450 -11.83 -19.91 6.91
C PRO A 450 -12.17 -20.77 8.14
N VAL A 451 -12.98 -20.20 9.04
CA VAL A 451 -13.38 -20.88 10.28
C VAL A 451 -14.89 -20.82 10.45
N ASP A 452 -15.44 -21.82 11.14
CA ASP A 452 -16.82 -21.79 11.58
C ASP A 452 -17.01 -20.89 12.82
N ALA A 453 -18.25 -20.82 13.33
CA ALA A 453 -18.59 -20.04 14.52
C ALA A 453 -17.89 -20.52 15.80
N THR A 454 -17.36 -21.75 15.82
CA THR A 454 -16.59 -22.30 16.93
C THR A 454 -15.08 -22.04 16.81
N GLY A 455 -14.66 -21.44 15.69
CA GLY A 455 -13.25 -21.13 15.41
C GLY A 455 -12.47 -22.32 14.84
N LEU A 456 -13.14 -23.39 14.42
CA LEU A 456 -12.49 -24.53 13.78
C LEU A 456 -12.35 -24.30 12.27
N PRO A 457 -11.21 -24.71 11.66
CA PRO A 457 -11.01 -24.58 10.23
C PRO A 457 -12.06 -25.33 9.40
N VAL A 458 -12.62 -24.65 8.41
CA VAL A 458 -13.57 -25.22 7.44
C VAL A 458 -13.10 -24.91 6.02
N ALA A 459 -13.62 -25.63 5.02
CA ALA A 459 -13.36 -25.28 3.62
C ALA A 459 -14.19 -24.04 3.21
N PHE A 460 -13.66 -23.24 2.27
CA PHE A 460 -14.50 -22.25 1.59
C PHE A 460 -15.59 -22.96 0.79
N THR A 461 -16.80 -22.42 0.82
CA THR A 461 -17.86 -22.86 -0.10
C THR A 461 -17.50 -22.50 -1.55
N ALA A 462 -18.13 -23.16 -2.53
CA ALA A 462 -17.92 -22.84 -3.94
C ALA A 462 -18.18 -21.34 -4.24
N ALA A 463 -19.25 -20.75 -3.69
CA ALA A 463 -19.57 -19.34 -3.87
C ALA A 463 -18.55 -18.39 -3.19
N GLN A 464 -18.01 -18.76 -2.02
CA GLN A 464 -16.94 -18.00 -1.38
C GLN A 464 -15.65 -18.03 -2.22
N LYS A 465 -15.30 -19.19 -2.78
CA LYS A 465 -14.16 -19.31 -3.72
C LYS A 465 -14.39 -18.46 -4.97
N ALA A 466 -15.58 -18.57 -5.57
CA ALA A 466 -15.94 -17.87 -6.79
C ALA A 466 -15.90 -16.33 -6.63
N SER A 467 -16.35 -15.82 -5.48
CA SER A 467 -16.35 -14.38 -5.16
C SER A 467 -15.06 -13.86 -4.51
N SER A 468 -14.10 -14.74 -4.20
CA SER A 468 -12.91 -14.43 -3.39
C SER A 468 -12.11 -13.22 -3.87
N PHE A 469 -11.99 -13.02 -5.18
CA PHE A 469 -11.31 -11.87 -5.76
C PHE A 469 -11.90 -10.53 -5.28
N ALA A 470 -13.22 -10.48 -5.10
CA ALA A 470 -13.93 -9.29 -4.69
C ALA A 470 -14.15 -9.20 -3.16
N THR A 471 -14.27 -10.33 -2.47
CA THR A 471 -14.64 -10.35 -1.05
C THR A 471 -13.45 -10.53 -0.11
N GLN A 472 -12.40 -11.23 -0.54
CA GLN A 472 -11.21 -11.51 0.26
C GLN A 472 -10.08 -10.51 -0.03
N ASN A 473 -10.45 -9.23 -0.15
CA ASN A 473 -9.54 -8.14 -0.46
C ASN A 473 -8.71 -7.72 0.75
N GLY A 474 -7.55 -8.35 0.93
CA GLY A 474 -6.68 -8.14 2.08
C GLY A 474 -5.97 -9.43 2.49
N ILE A 475 -5.89 -9.68 3.80
CA ILE A 475 -5.36 -10.94 4.33
C ILE A 475 -6.50 -11.97 4.32
N ILE A 476 -6.26 -13.13 3.72
CA ILE A 476 -7.33 -14.09 3.41
C ILE A 476 -7.51 -15.10 4.54
N GLY A 477 -8.76 -15.30 4.94
CA GLY A 477 -9.14 -16.24 6.00
C GLY A 477 -8.74 -15.73 7.38
N SER A 478 -8.71 -16.63 8.35
CA SER A 478 -8.30 -16.41 9.72
C SER A 478 -6.94 -17.05 9.98
N VAL A 479 -6.16 -16.45 10.88
CA VAL A 479 -4.93 -17.08 11.40
C VAL A 479 -5.33 -18.29 12.25
N ILE A 480 -4.81 -19.44 11.88
CA ILE A 480 -4.99 -20.71 12.59
C ILE A 480 -3.72 -21.00 13.38
N TYR A 481 -3.87 -21.37 14.64
CA TYR A 481 -2.80 -21.90 15.47
C TYR A 481 -2.82 -23.42 15.44
N GLU A 482 -1.83 -23.98 14.76
CA GLU A 482 -1.64 -25.42 14.53
C GLU A 482 -1.14 -26.14 15.79
N ASN A 483 -0.39 -25.42 16.63
CA ASN A 483 0.29 -25.97 17.79
C ASN A 483 -0.54 -25.83 19.08
N SER A 484 -1.87 -25.76 18.98
CA SER A 484 -2.74 -25.72 20.15
C SER A 484 -2.47 -26.93 21.05
N ALA A 485 -2.35 -26.72 22.37
CA ALA A 485 -1.91 -27.75 23.31
C ALA A 485 -2.80 -29.00 23.37
N ASP A 486 -4.07 -28.88 22.98
CA ASP A 486 -5.03 -29.98 22.87
C ASP A 486 -4.92 -30.79 21.56
N GLY A 487 -3.97 -30.44 20.69
CA GLY A 487 -3.74 -31.10 19.41
C GLY A 487 -4.78 -30.76 18.33
N ILE A 488 -5.67 -29.79 18.58
CA ILE A 488 -6.73 -29.39 17.65
C ILE A 488 -6.39 -28.02 17.05
N PRO A 489 -6.02 -27.93 15.75
CA PRO A 489 -5.82 -26.65 15.09
C PRO A 489 -7.10 -25.80 15.09
N LYS A 490 -6.97 -24.54 15.49
CA LYS A 490 -8.10 -23.60 15.63
C LYS A 490 -7.67 -22.16 15.43
N VAL A 491 -8.63 -21.26 15.26
CA VAL A 491 -8.36 -19.81 15.17
C VAL A 491 -7.50 -19.35 16.34
N TYR A 492 -6.54 -18.45 16.07
CA TYR A 492 -5.57 -18.03 17.09
C TYR A 492 -6.21 -17.50 18.37
N THR A 493 -7.39 -16.87 18.29
CA THR A 493 -8.13 -16.32 19.44
C THR A 493 -8.63 -17.40 20.39
N ALA A 494 -8.76 -18.64 19.94
CA ALA A 494 -9.14 -19.79 20.77
C ALA A 494 -7.94 -20.69 21.12
N GLY A 495 -6.74 -20.37 20.62
CA GLY A 495 -5.56 -21.23 20.77
C GLY A 495 -5.05 -21.31 22.20
N ILE A 496 -4.60 -22.50 22.56
CA ILE A 496 -4.05 -22.84 23.88
C ILE A 496 -2.54 -23.00 23.76
N SER A 497 -1.76 -22.23 24.52
CA SER A 497 -0.29 -22.29 24.44
C SER A 497 0.26 -23.54 25.13
N PRO A 498 1.08 -24.37 24.45
CA PRO A 498 1.72 -25.54 25.05
C PRO A 498 2.55 -25.25 26.31
N SER A 499 3.19 -24.08 26.39
CA SER A 499 4.10 -23.75 27.50
C SER A 499 3.39 -23.53 28.84
N ASN A 500 2.08 -23.29 28.84
CA ASN A 500 1.33 -22.99 30.06
C ASN A 500 -0.05 -23.69 30.14
N GLY A 501 -0.50 -24.34 29.06
CA GLY A 501 -1.81 -24.99 28.97
C GLY A 501 -3.01 -24.03 29.04
N GLN A 502 -2.81 -22.72 28.84
CA GLN A 502 -3.83 -21.69 28.97
C GLN A 502 -4.39 -21.29 27.60
N ALA A 503 -5.70 -21.01 27.56
CA ALA A 503 -6.35 -20.33 26.44
C ALA A 503 -5.96 -18.84 26.46
N ASP A 504 -4.76 -18.54 25.96
CA ASP A 504 -4.14 -17.22 25.99
C ASP A 504 -4.02 -16.58 24.60
N GLN A 505 -4.84 -17.08 23.67
CA GLN A 505 -4.86 -16.69 22.27
C GLN A 505 -3.52 -16.98 21.59
N SER A 506 -2.98 -18.20 21.76
CA SER A 506 -1.76 -18.66 21.08
C SER A 506 -0.49 -17.87 21.40
N LEU A 507 -0.31 -17.43 22.67
CA LEU A 507 0.85 -16.62 23.09
C LEU A 507 2.19 -17.20 22.64
N ASP A 508 2.40 -18.52 22.73
CA ASP A 508 3.66 -19.16 22.31
C ASP A 508 4.01 -18.88 20.85
N GLY A 509 3.03 -18.92 19.95
CA GLY A 509 3.23 -18.56 18.55
C GLY A 509 3.63 -17.10 18.39
N PHE A 510 3.02 -16.18 19.15
CA PHE A 510 3.36 -14.75 19.09
C PHE A 510 4.73 -14.42 19.73
N LEU A 511 5.14 -15.17 20.76
CA LEU A 511 6.51 -15.09 21.30
C LEU A 511 7.52 -15.58 20.25
N CYS A 512 7.21 -16.65 19.52
CA CYS A 512 8.03 -17.08 18.38
C CYS A 512 8.14 -15.98 17.31
N LEU A 513 7.04 -15.33 16.93
CA LEU A 513 7.11 -14.21 15.95
C LEU A 513 7.96 -13.04 16.47
N ARG A 514 7.86 -12.73 17.76
CA ARG A 514 8.70 -11.71 18.41
C ARG A 514 10.19 -12.10 18.41
N ALA A 515 10.49 -13.37 18.64
CA ALA A 515 11.83 -13.93 18.52
C ALA A 515 12.36 -13.82 17.08
N LEU A 516 11.54 -14.12 16.06
CA LEU A 516 11.93 -13.96 14.66
C LEU A 516 12.35 -12.51 14.34
N SER A 517 11.60 -11.54 14.87
CA SER A 517 11.86 -10.11 14.63
C SER A 517 13.15 -9.62 15.30
N THR A 518 13.35 -9.98 16.57
CA THR A 518 14.44 -9.45 17.39
C THR A 518 15.73 -10.28 17.29
N GLY A 519 15.61 -11.57 16.98
CA GLY A 519 16.71 -12.53 17.01
C GLY A 519 17.14 -12.93 18.42
N MET A 520 16.25 -12.77 19.40
CA MET A 520 16.49 -13.13 20.79
C MET A 520 15.21 -13.66 21.44
N ASP A 521 15.36 -14.46 22.49
CA ASP A 521 14.22 -14.96 23.26
C ASP A 521 13.50 -13.77 23.93
N PRO A 522 12.20 -13.55 23.65
CA PRO A 522 11.47 -12.39 24.17
C PRO A 522 11.19 -12.45 25.67
N VAL A 523 11.29 -13.62 26.30
CA VAL A 523 11.08 -13.83 27.74
C VAL A 523 12.41 -13.70 28.49
N THR A 524 13.45 -14.39 28.01
CA THR A 524 14.74 -14.46 28.74
C THR A 524 15.76 -13.42 28.29
N GLY A 525 15.59 -12.82 27.10
CA GLY A 525 16.61 -12.00 26.45
C GLY A 525 17.82 -12.78 25.94
N GLY A 526 17.78 -14.12 26.03
CA GLY A 526 18.86 -15.01 25.64
C GLY A 526 18.93 -15.30 24.14
N VAL A 527 19.90 -16.14 23.76
CA VAL A 527 20.05 -16.64 22.39
C VAL A 527 18.93 -17.61 22.03
N LEU A 528 18.50 -17.59 20.77
CA LEU A 528 17.51 -18.53 20.25
C LEU A 528 18.13 -19.91 20.03
N ASP A 529 17.29 -20.96 20.04
CA ASP A 529 17.72 -22.27 19.55
C ASP A 529 18.15 -22.20 18.08
N VAL A 530 18.95 -23.17 17.62
CA VAL A 530 19.58 -23.14 16.30
C VAL A 530 18.54 -23.03 15.16
N GLY A 531 17.40 -23.71 15.29
CA GLY A 531 16.36 -23.70 14.26
C GLY A 531 15.66 -22.35 14.16
N LEU A 532 15.22 -21.82 15.30
CA LEU A 532 14.56 -20.53 15.38
C LEU A 532 15.51 -19.37 15.06
N GLN A 533 16.80 -19.50 15.41
CA GLN A 533 17.85 -18.55 15.04
C GLN A 533 18.00 -18.46 13.51
N ALA A 534 17.99 -19.59 12.80
CA ALA A 534 18.07 -19.61 11.35
C ALA A 534 16.83 -18.98 10.69
N GLN A 535 15.63 -19.27 11.22
CA GLN A 535 14.40 -18.62 10.76
C GLN A 535 14.43 -17.11 11.02
N SER A 536 14.87 -16.67 12.20
CA SER A 536 15.02 -15.25 12.54
C SER A 536 16.02 -14.55 11.62
N ALA A 537 17.14 -15.19 11.30
CA ALA A 537 18.12 -14.63 10.36
C ALA A 537 17.49 -14.37 8.97
N ARG A 538 16.68 -15.30 8.46
CA ARG A 538 15.94 -15.11 7.20
C ARG A 538 14.97 -13.92 7.28
N VAL A 539 14.16 -13.86 8.34
CA VAL A 539 13.18 -12.79 8.51
C VAL A 539 13.84 -11.42 8.64
N ARG A 540 14.89 -11.30 9.47
CA ARG A 540 15.64 -10.04 9.63
C ARG A 540 16.37 -9.63 8.36
N ALA A 541 16.85 -10.57 7.55
CA ALA A 541 17.37 -10.27 6.23
C ALA A 541 16.27 -9.69 5.31
N GLY A 542 15.08 -10.27 5.30
CA GLY A 542 13.92 -9.72 4.58
C GLY A 542 13.50 -8.32 5.05
N MET A 543 13.54 -8.06 6.37
CA MET A 543 13.30 -6.72 6.92
C MET A 543 14.36 -5.71 6.47
N ALA A 544 15.62 -6.13 6.29
CA ALA A 544 16.68 -5.24 5.82
C ALA A 544 16.55 -4.90 4.32
N GLU A 545 15.96 -5.79 3.51
CA GLU A 545 15.74 -5.58 2.07
C GLU A 545 14.72 -4.45 1.77
N VAL A 546 13.83 -4.12 2.73
CA VAL A 546 12.71 -3.19 2.52
C VAL A 546 12.96 -1.78 3.04
N ALA A 547 14.13 -1.55 3.65
CA ALA A 547 14.38 -0.34 4.40
C ALA A 547 14.64 0.86 3.48
N ALA A 548 13.89 1.94 3.70
CA ALA A 548 13.89 3.14 2.87
C ALA A 548 15.15 3.98 3.08
N THR A 549 15.68 4.56 2.01
CA THR A 549 16.92 5.35 2.04
C THR A 549 16.70 6.78 2.49
N GLY A 550 15.48 7.32 2.34
CA GLY A 550 15.16 8.72 2.59
C GLY A 550 15.63 9.67 1.48
N ASN A 551 16.26 9.17 0.40
CA ASN A 551 16.73 10.01 -0.71
C ASN A 551 15.64 10.15 -1.78
N LEU A 552 14.92 11.27 -1.78
CA LEU A 552 13.89 11.60 -2.78
C LEU A 552 14.47 12.31 -4.00
N HIS A 553 15.80 12.44 -4.10
CA HIS A 553 16.54 13.13 -5.15
C HIS A 553 16.08 14.60 -5.31
N GLY A 554 15.70 15.25 -4.21
CA GLY A 554 15.22 16.64 -4.21
C GLY A 554 13.87 16.85 -4.92
N LYS A 555 13.12 15.77 -5.18
CA LYS A 555 11.73 15.83 -5.67
C LYS A 555 10.83 16.43 -4.57
N PRO A 556 9.86 17.29 -4.92
CA PRO A 556 8.86 17.75 -3.97
C PRO A 556 8.04 16.57 -3.45
N ALA A 557 7.82 16.52 -2.14
CA ALA A 557 7.03 15.48 -1.51
C ALA A 557 6.20 16.05 -0.35
N ILE A 558 4.99 15.55 -0.18
CA ILE A 558 4.11 15.85 0.96
C ILE A 558 3.57 14.53 1.52
N ILE A 559 3.80 14.33 2.82
CA ILE A 559 3.27 13.21 3.59
C ILE A 559 2.22 13.76 4.54
N VAL A 560 1.05 13.14 4.57
CA VAL A 560 0.05 13.37 5.62
C VAL A 560 -0.01 12.15 6.53
N GLN A 561 -0.11 12.29 7.84
CA GLN A 561 -0.44 11.14 8.69
C GLN A 561 -1.25 11.59 9.91
N GLY A 562 -2.20 10.75 10.32
CA GLY A 562 -2.94 10.94 11.55
C GLY A 562 -2.08 10.68 12.79
N ARG A 563 -2.08 11.61 13.75
CA ARG A 563 -1.33 11.50 15.01
C ARG A 563 -1.72 10.27 15.84
N SER A 564 -2.99 9.86 15.75
CA SER A 564 -3.52 8.69 16.47
C SER A 564 -3.27 7.38 15.72
N ASP A 565 -2.51 7.37 14.62
CA ASP A 565 -2.21 6.14 13.88
C ASP A 565 -1.55 5.10 14.78
N THR A 566 -2.31 4.03 15.03
CA THR A 566 -1.95 2.94 15.94
C THR A 566 -1.45 1.71 15.19
N LEU A 567 -1.72 1.63 13.88
CA LEU A 567 -1.21 0.55 13.05
C LEU A 567 0.21 0.87 12.58
N ILE A 568 0.42 2.12 12.14
CA ILE A 568 1.70 2.65 11.66
C ILE A 568 2.08 3.84 12.55
N PRO A 569 2.75 3.62 13.69
CA PRO A 569 3.05 4.70 14.63
C PRO A 569 3.90 5.79 13.98
N VAL A 570 3.48 7.06 14.12
CA VAL A 570 4.13 8.21 13.46
C VAL A 570 5.63 8.33 13.79
N ASN A 571 6.04 7.94 15.01
CA ASN A 571 7.45 7.96 15.44
C ASN A 571 8.30 6.89 14.74
N HIS A 572 7.70 5.83 14.20
CA HIS A 572 8.41 4.78 13.46
C HIS A 572 8.35 5.00 11.95
N ALA A 573 7.29 5.64 11.46
CA ALA A 573 7.06 5.93 10.05
C ALA A 573 7.33 7.41 9.71
N SER A 574 6.30 8.24 9.50
CA SER A 574 6.45 9.55 8.85
C SER A 574 7.39 10.53 9.56
N ARG A 575 7.37 10.63 10.90
CA ARG A 575 8.30 11.51 11.63
C ARG A 575 9.75 11.04 11.46
N ALA A 576 9.95 9.73 11.48
CA ALA A 576 11.27 9.12 11.33
C ALA A 576 11.77 9.19 9.89
N TYR A 577 10.90 9.00 8.90
CA TYR A 577 11.23 9.19 7.49
C TYR A 577 11.56 10.65 7.18
N LEU A 578 10.83 11.61 7.76
CA LEU A 578 11.14 13.04 7.67
C LEU A 578 12.55 13.33 8.22
N GLY A 579 12.89 12.76 9.39
CA GLY A 579 14.22 12.88 9.98
C GLY A 579 15.32 12.24 9.14
N LEU A 580 15.06 11.06 8.57
CA LEU A 580 16.00 10.38 7.67
C LEU A 580 16.23 11.18 6.40
N ASN A 581 15.16 11.66 5.75
CA ASN A 581 15.27 12.49 4.55
C ASN A 581 16.03 13.81 4.84
N ALA A 582 15.77 14.45 5.98
CA ALA A 582 16.52 15.64 6.39
C ALA A 582 18.01 15.33 6.62
N ALA A 583 18.36 14.15 7.13
CA ALA A 583 19.74 13.71 7.29
C ALA A 583 20.43 13.41 5.95
N VAL A 584 19.69 12.94 4.95
CA VAL A 584 20.22 12.53 3.65
C VAL A 584 20.31 13.69 2.66
N GLU A 585 19.27 14.51 2.57
CA GLU A 585 19.18 15.62 1.61
C GLU A 585 19.53 16.97 2.23
N GLY A 586 19.48 17.12 3.55
CA GLY A 586 19.77 18.38 4.23
C GLY A 586 18.92 19.54 3.68
N ALA A 587 19.57 20.64 3.34
CA ALA A 587 18.91 21.85 2.83
C ALA A 587 18.25 21.67 1.45
N THR A 588 18.56 20.59 0.70
CA THR A 588 17.90 20.30 -0.57
C THR A 588 16.57 19.58 -0.41
N SER A 589 16.23 19.14 0.81
CA SER A 589 14.96 18.48 1.09
C SER A 589 13.78 19.40 0.77
N LYS A 590 12.86 18.86 -0.03
CA LYS A 590 11.55 19.48 -0.32
C LYS A 590 10.40 18.69 0.29
N LEU A 591 10.70 17.78 1.21
CA LEU A 591 9.70 17.01 1.92
C LEU A 591 8.94 17.92 2.89
N ARG A 592 7.62 17.78 2.89
CA ARG A 592 6.68 18.43 3.80
C ARG A 592 5.88 17.37 4.54
N TYR A 593 5.65 17.61 5.82
CA TYR A 593 4.91 16.68 6.67
C TYR A 593 3.73 17.37 7.35
N ILE A 594 2.55 16.79 7.15
CA ILE A 594 1.29 17.26 7.71
C ILE A 594 0.82 16.22 8.72
N GLU A 595 0.82 16.58 10.00
CA GLU A 595 0.34 15.69 11.05
C GLU A 595 -1.06 16.11 11.50
N VAL A 596 -2.05 15.24 11.35
CA VAL A 596 -3.46 15.56 11.60
C VAL A 596 -3.87 15.01 12.97
N THR A 597 -4.31 15.86 13.90
CA THR A 597 -4.80 15.38 15.21
C THR A 597 -6.10 14.59 15.04
N HIS A 598 -6.43 13.72 16.00
CA HIS A 598 -7.66 12.91 15.98
C HIS A 598 -7.86 12.06 14.71
N ALA A 599 -6.83 11.82 13.91
CA ALA A 599 -6.91 10.98 12.73
C ALA A 599 -6.03 9.74 12.91
N ASN A 600 -6.40 8.63 12.28
CA ASN A 600 -5.65 7.36 12.34
C ASN A 600 -5.61 6.69 10.95
N HIS A 601 -5.07 5.48 10.89
CA HIS A 601 -4.97 4.67 9.69
C HIS A 601 -6.29 4.26 9.02
N PHE A 602 -7.37 4.11 9.80
CA PHE A 602 -8.66 3.58 9.31
C PHE A 602 -9.77 4.60 9.47
N ASP A 603 -10.25 5.14 8.36
CA ASP A 603 -11.34 6.12 8.35
C ASP A 603 -12.66 5.54 8.87
N SER A 604 -12.87 4.22 8.82
CA SER A 604 -14.05 3.56 9.41
C SER A 604 -14.23 3.84 10.92
N PHE A 605 -13.16 4.18 11.64
CA PHE A 605 -13.25 4.59 13.05
C PHE A 605 -13.85 5.98 13.24
N THR A 606 -13.99 6.77 12.18
CA THR A 606 -14.76 8.03 12.19
C THR A 606 -16.22 7.79 12.60
N ASN A 607 -16.81 6.66 12.18
CA ASN A 607 -18.15 6.25 12.60
C ASN A 607 -18.15 5.39 13.87
N ALA A 608 -17.17 4.50 14.06
CA ALA A 608 -17.13 3.61 15.22
C ALA A 608 -16.69 4.31 16.52
N LEU A 609 -15.86 5.36 16.42
CA LEU A 609 -15.30 6.13 17.53
C LEU A 609 -15.40 7.65 17.25
N PRO A 610 -16.63 8.18 17.04
CA PRO A 610 -16.87 9.54 16.54
C PRO A 610 -16.33 10.64 17.46
N ALA A 611 -16.31 10.38 18.77
CA ALA A 611 -15.76 11.28 19.79
C ALA A 611 -14.22 11.36 19.80
N SER A 612 -13.55 10.48 19.07
CA SER A 612 -12.09 10.37 19.07
C SER A 612 -11.47 10.54 17.70
N ILE A 613 -12.21 10.24 16.62
CA ILE A 613 -11.64 10.12 15.27
C ILE A 613 -12.37 10.98 14.24
N VAL A 614 -11.58 11.64 13.39
CA VAL A 614 -11.98 12.34 12.16
C VAL A 614 -11.38 11.62 10.93
N PRO A 615 -11.96 11.77 9.73
CA PRO A 615 -11.47 11.09 8.54
C PRO A 615 -10.18 11.74 8.05
N LEU A 616 -9.19 10.92 7.71
CA LEU A 616 -7.90 11.35 7.19
C LEU A 616 -7.94 11.52 5.67
N HIS A 617 -8.80 10.78 4.97
CA HIS A 617 -8.88 10.77 3.51
C HIS A 617 -9.07 12.17 2.88
N VAL A 618 -9.78 13.08 3.55
CA VAL A 618 -9.95 14.48 3.10
C VAL A 618 -8.59 15.18 2.89
N TYR A 619 -7.59 14.82 3.69
CA TYR A 619 -6.25 15.41 3.60
C TYR A 619 -5.38 14.80 2.50
N LEU A 620 -5.68 13.58 2.03
CA LEU A 620 -5.04 13.01 0.83
C LEU A 620 -5.35 13.88 -0.39
N PHE A 621 -6.61 14.25 -0.59
CA PHE A 621 -7.01 15.08 -1.74
C PHE A 621 -6.38 16.47 -1.67
N ARG A 622 -6.36 17.08 -0.49
CA ARG A 622 -5.70 18.38 -0.28
C ARG A 622 -4.19 18.32 -0.56
N ALA A 623 -3.53 17.22 -0.19
CA ALA A 623 -2.11 17.02 -0.47
C ALA A 623 -1.85 16.80 -1.97
N LEU A 624 -2.72 16.05 -2.65
CA LEU A 624 -2.68 15.87 -4.10
C LEU A 624 -2.92 17.17 -4.85
N ASP A 625 -3.91 17.97 -4.46
CA ASP A 625 -4.19 19.29 -5.03
C ASP A 625 -2.98 20.23 -4.90
N ALA A 626 -2.37 20.28 -3.70
CA ALA A 626 -1.18 21.09 -3.45
C ALA A 626 0.01 20.63 -4.30
N MET A 627 0.20 19.32 -4.45
CA MET A 627 1.28 18.77 -5.29
C MET A 627 1.03 19.06 -6.76
N TYR A 628 -0.19 18.86 -7.25
CA TYR A 628 -0.55 19.12 -8.64
C TYR A 628 -0.36 20.59 -9.00
N ALA A 629 -0.78 21.51 -8.14
CA ALA A 629 -0.55 22.94 -8.31
C ALA A 629 0.94 23.31 -8.32
N SER A 630 1.73 22.71 -7.43
CA SER A 630 3.19 22.90 -7.35
C SER A 630 3.90 22.47 -8.64
N LEU A 631 3.52 21.29 -9.19
CA LEU A 631 4.12 20.75 -10.40
C LEU A 631 3.69 21.52 -11.66
N LYS A 632 2.42 21.91 -11.78
CA LYS A 632 1.93 22.70 -12.93
C LYS A 632 2.52 24.12 -12.99
N SER A 633 2.73 24.74 -11.84
CA SER A 633 3.19 26.14 -11.77
C SER A 633 4.72 26.29 -11.77
N GLY A 634 5.47 25.19 -11.94
CA GLY A 634 6.93 25.24 -12.13
C GLY A 634 7.69 25.85 -10.95
N SER A 635 7.41 25.41 -9.72
CA SER A 635 7.96 25.90 -8.42
C SER A 635 7.47 27.26 -7.92
N THR A 636 6.61 27.96 -8.66
CA THR A 636 6.03 29.25 -8.19
C THR A 636 4.96 29.06 -7.10
N SER A 637 4.33 27.89 -7.02
CA SER A 637 3.50 27.48 -5.88
C SER A 637 4.29 26.49 -5.01
N SER A 638 4.71 26.91 -3.83
CA SER A 638 5.37 26.01 -2.87
C SER A 638 4.35 25.10 -2.19
N LEU A 639 4.73 23.85 -1.91
CA LEU A 639 3.96 23.01 -0.99
C LEU A 639 3.78 23.71 0.37
N PRO A 640 2.64 23.49 1.06
CA PRO A 640 2.44 24.04 2.39
C PRO A 640 3.57 23.60 3.34
N PRO A 641 3.97 24.46 4.29
CA PRO A 641 5.01 24.11 5.25
C PRO A 641 4.56 22.93 6.12
N SER A 642 5.54 22.21 6.67
CA SER A 642 5.28 21.12 7.61
C SER A 642 4.54 21.65 8.83
N GLN A 643 3.44 21.01 9.21
CA GLN A 643 2.55 21.52 10.25
C GLN A 643 1.70 20.44 10.90
N VAL A 644 1.21 20.75 12.09
CA VAL A 644 0.12 20.04 12.76
C VAL A 644 -1.20 20.68 12.35
N VAL A 645 -2.14 19.87 11.86
CA VAL A 645 -3.52 20.33 11.62
C VAL A 645 -4.38 19.93 12.81
N ARG A 646 -4.86 20.95 13.53
CA ARG A 646 -5.71 20.81 14.72
C ARG A 646 -7.17 20.60 14.33
N THR A 647 -7.63 19.37 14.43
CA THR A 647 -9.00 18.95 14.11
C THR A 647 -9.90 18.96 15.35
N VAL A 648 -11.21 18.91 15.13
CA VAL A 648 -12.22 18.81 16.20
C VAL A 648 -13.09 17.59 15.95
N THR A 649 -13.19 16.69 16.92
CA THR A 649 -14.07 15.51 16.83
C THR A 649 -15.54 15.89 17.01
N ARG A 650 -16.45 14.94 16.83
CA ARG A 650 -17.90 15.12 17.00
C ARG A 650 -18.40 14.28 18.18
N ALA A 651 -19.48 14.69 18.83
CA ALA A 651 -19.95 13.99 20.03
C ALA A 651 -20.34 12.52 19.77
N ASP A 652 -21.05 12.26 18.67
CA ASP A 652 -21.50 10.94 18.26
C ASP A 652 -21.66 10.84 16.74
N ALA A 653 -21.98 9.65 16.23
CA ALA A 653 -22.10 9.37 14.80
C ALA A 653 -23.38 9.97 14.16
N THR A 654 -24.33 10.47 14.94
CA THR A 654 -25.54 11.14 14.44
C THR A 654 -25.25 12.59 14.00
N THR A 655 -24.19 13.19 14.54
CA THR A 655 -23.73 14.53 14.16
C THR A 655 -22.85 14.47 12.90
N PRO A 656 -23.17 15.20 11.81
CA PRO A 656 -22.33 15.20 10.62
C PRO A 656 -20.95 15.83 10.85
N ILE A 657 -19.92 15.26 10.23
CA ILE A 657 -18.62 15.91 10.09
C ILE A 657 -18.71 16.99 9.02
N THR A 658 -18.15 18.14 9.34
CA THR A 658 -18.13 19.32 8.46
C THR A 658 -16.70 19.84 8.31
N ILE A 659 -16.51 20.86 7.46
CA ILE A 659 -15.22 21.55 7.32
C ILE A 659 -14.70 22.15 8.62
N ALA A 660 -15.57 22.43 9.61
CA ALA A 660 -15.16 22.91 10.93
C ALA A 660 -14.43 21.82 11.75
N ASN A 661 -14.73 20.54 11.50
CA ASN A 661 -14.07 19.41 12.14
C ASN A 661 -12.70 19.11 11.49
N VAL A 662 -12.61 19.30 10.17
CA VAL A 662 -11.43 19.00 9.34
C VAL A 662 -10.89 20.26 8.64
N PRO A 663 -10.29 21.20 9.39
CA PRO A 663 -9.81 22.47 8.82
C PRO A 663 -8.74 22.24 7.73
N PRO A 664 -8.57 23.18 6.79
CA PRO A 664 -7.63 23.07 5.68
C PRO A 664 -6.17 23.00 6.16
N ILE A 665 -5.29 22.52 5.28
CA ILE A 665 -3.84 22.65 5.46
C ILE A 665 -3.49 24.12 5.24
N ALA A 666 -2.90 24.78 6.24
CA ALA A 666 -2.62 26.21 6.17
C ALA A 666 -1.40 26.50 5.28
N ALA A 667 -1.50 27.51 4.42
CA ALA A 667 -0.33 28.04 3.71
C ALA A 667 0.66 28.74 4.68
N THR A 668 0.13 29.29 5.77
CA THR A 668 0.90 29.90 6.85
C THR A 668 0.33 29.40 8.20
N PRO A 669 0.85 28.30 8.74
CA PRO A 669 0.39 27.76 10.02
C PRO A 669 0.73 28.71 11.17
N ALA A 670 -0.06 28.64 12.24
CA ALA A 670 0.28 29.33 13.48
C ALA A 670 1.62 28.81 14.03
N ALA A 671 2.36 29.65 14.75
CA ALA A 671 3.68 29.28 15.27
C ALA A 671 3.67 28.00 16.13
N GLY A 672 2.59 27.77 16.90
CA GLY A 672 2.39 26.57 17.72
C GLY A 672 2.02 25.31 16.94
N ASP A 673 1.81 25.41 15.62
CA ASP A 673 1.46 24.29 14.74
C ASP A 673 2.58 23.99 13.72
N VAL A 674 3.64 24.81 13.65
CA VAL A 674 4.79 24.56 12.76
C VAL A 674 5.56 23.33 13.23
N ILE A 675 5.75 22.35 12.34
CA ILE A 675 6.70 21.26 12.56
C ILE A 675 8.07 21.74 12.11
N ASN A 676 9.02 21.79 13.04
CA ASN A 676 10.36 22.30 12.77
C ASN A 676 11.30 21.15 12.41
N VAL A 677 12.08 21.34 11.34
CA VAL A 677 13.18 20.44 10.96
C VAL A 677 14.46 21.27 10.98
N ASN A 678 15.24 21.12 12.04
CA ASN A 678 16.48 21.86 12.26
C ASN A 678 17.67 20.90 12.16
N GLY A 679 18.37 20.93 11.03
CA GLY A 679 19.36 19.91 10.71
C GLY A 679 18.68 18.55 10.63
N THR A 680 19.05 17.63 11.51
CA THR A 680 18.45 16.27 11.59
C THR A 680 17.48 16.09 12.77
N VAL A 681 17.05 17.19 13.40
CA VAL A 681 16.05 17.15 14.48
C VAL A 681 14.69 17.54 13.93
N VAL A 682 13.74 16.60 14.03
CA VAL A 682 12.32 16.83 13.78
C VAL A 682 11.64 17.12 15.12
N ASP A 683 11.03 18.29 15.26
CA ASP A 683 10.26 18.66 16.45
C ASP A 683 8.81 18.98 16.06
N VAL A 684 7.91 18.12 16.51
CA VAL A 684 6.47 18.21 16.24
C VAL A 684 5.80 18.87 17.44
N PRO A 685 4.98 19.92 17.27
CA PRO A 685 4.22 20.48 18.38
C PRO A 685 3.30 19.46 19.07
N ASN A 686 3.08 19.66 20.38
CA ASN A 686 2.30 18.75 21.23
C ASN A 686 0.97 18.33 20.66
#